data_AF-A0A2S5W3B3-F1
#
_entry.id   AF-A0A2S5W3B3-F1
#
_cell.length_a   1.000
_cell.length_b   1.000
_cell.length_c   1.000
_cell.angle_alpha   90.00
_cell.angle_beta   90.00
_cell.angle_gamma   90.00
#
_symmetry.space_group_name_H-M   'P 1'
#
loop_
_entity.id
_entity.type
_entity.pdbx_description
1 polymer ?
#
loop_
_entity_poly.entity_id
_entity_poly.type
_entity_poly.pdbx_seq_one_letter_code
_entity_poly.pdbx_strand_id
1 'polypeptide(L)'
;MHGRRIGHQHGHDRDRLVVGRPLRQAASLPPRRGEPGEFPGLDPRWSRLVTAPDSHGVPRTWHLLDNLGVLAEAGVTPTGTILCVHGNPTWSYLWRRVVAGATDAALVASGTGGTAGTPGSAPDARQGGAGGEPSTGPVWRVIAVDQLEMGFSERSGTSRSLPERVADLGALTDALELDGPVVTLGHDWGGVVSLGWAVDHPELLAGVMLLNTAVHQPENEPLPAALRLVLKRSLLAASTVRTTAFLDTTLAIAHPALDPRVRDAFRDPYRSAARRAGIGAFVADIPVDATHPSFAELTRVSTGVAALDVPALMLWGPRDPVFSDRYLGDLMRRLPHADVTRFERAGHLVGEDVPVAPMILSWLDDRFGAAPVPSAAEVSPVASETPAARQPHFAPLWSVLDERAGDRSAAVVEMAPRGMRRRSAAGSAGGVDARSTNIRTVSWALLKRRVDELAAGLAAVGVKRGDRVSLLVPPGADLTAVLYACLRLGAVVVVADAGLGIAGLSRAVRGARPEHVIGIATALAAARALGWPGQRISVTRLAAPLAAALGVAHSLPELVRLGAESLAGARVAAGAAPAAGAAAAPAAGAAAARAAGPTGVAAGVGPAASDPDATATADPDATAAVLFTSGSTGPAKGVVYTHRQLAALVGLLAARFGIGPGTGLVAGFAPFALLGPALGATSVTPDMNVTSPKTLTARAIAQAAQAVDATVVFASPAALMNVRATSDALSAAERTALGRVTTLLSAGAPLPVPLLEEIAQLMPGASIHTPYGMTEGLLMTDITLEQIVEAERDAQVEGEGSGGVCVGSPVAGVEVRLSALDELGAATGALSTAPGVTGEIVVSAPHLKQHYDQLWLTDREATRGTPSADPSAAGRRTGTTAATPPEVAGSASSGSADAAARWHRTGDVGHLDASGRLWIEGRLPHVITTAAGILTPVGPEQRAERLDRVRRAAFVGIGPVGTQQVVAVVEEENRGRRARPVRLADAQLAADVRRASGVDIVAVLVVAELPTDIRHNSKIDRIALGTWAAGVLAGGPRSAP
;
A
#
# COMPACT_ATOMS: atom_id res chain seq x y z
N MET A 1 38.09 62.58 68.74
CA MET A 1 36.76 63.21 68.48
C MET A 1 35.68 62.18 68.71
N HIS A 2 34.64 62.56 69.46
CA HIS A 2 33.42 61.79 69.76
C HIS A 2 32.73 61.29 68.47
N GLY A 3 31.96 60.20 68.41
CA GLY A 3 31.45 59.29 69.42
C GLY A 3 30.64 58.17 68.73
N ARG A 4 30.64 56.99 69.35
CA ARG A 4 29.99 55.72 68.97
C ARG A 4 28.44 55.82 68.97
N ARG A 5 27.76 54.95 68.22
CA ARG A 5 26.96 53.84 68.80
C ARG A 5 26.60 52.75 67.79
N ILE A 6 26.69 51.54 68.30
CA ILE A 6 26.45 50.21 67.73
C ILE A 6 25.04 49.78 68.12
N GLY A 7 24.38 48.98 67.27
CA GLY A 7 23.24 48.15 67.64
C GLY A 7 23.04 47.01 66.64
N HIS A 8 23.59 45.83 66.95
CA HIS A 8 23.25 44.56 66.32
C HIS A 8 21.97 44.00 66.95
N GLN A 9 21.09 43.38 66.17
CA GLN A 9 20.38 42.17 66.59
C GLN A 9 19.87 41.35 65.39
N HIS A 10 20.00 40.02 65.53
CA HIS A 10 19.58 38.96 64.63
C HIS A 10 18.07 38.80 64.52
N GLY A 11 17.62 38.20 63.40
CA GLY A 11 16.31 37.56 63.29
C GLY A 11 16.09 36.99 61.88
N HIS A 12 16.04 35.66 61.78
CA HIS A 12 15.57 34.93 60.60
C HIS A 12 14.13 35.35 60.22
N ASP A 13 13.84 35.48 58.93
CA ASP A 13 12.60 34.90 58.41
C ASP A 13 12.72 34.54 56.92
N ARG A 14 12.40 33.28 56.65
CA ARG A 14 12.07 32.77 55.31
C ARG A 14 10.60 33.18 55.04
N ASP A 15 10.18 33.03 53.79
CA ASP A 15 8.84 33.29 53.27
C ASP A 15 8.47 34.76 53.05
N ARG A 16 8.62 35.18 51.79
CA ARG A 16 7.55 35.94 51.12
C ARG A 16 7.55 35.62 49.63
N LEU A 17 6.50 34.90 49.23
CA LEU A 17 6.02 34.75 47.88
C LEU A 17 6.06 36.11 47.15
N VAL A 18 6.77 36.17 46.03
CA VAL A 18 6.51 37.17 45.01
C VAL A 18 5.43 36.59 44.10
N VAL A 19 4.20 37.00 44.37
CA VAL A 19 3.02 36.76 43.54
C VAL A 19 3.31 37.17 42.10
N GLY A 20 2.93 36.27 41.18
CA GLY A 20 3.17 36.34 39.75
C GLY A 20 2.81 37.68 39.13
N ARG A 21 3.75 38.19 38.33
CA ARG A 21 3.49 39.24 37.35
C ARG A 21 2.92 38.58 36.09
N PRO A 22 1.80 39.05 35.54
CA PRO A 22 1.26 38.50 34.31
C PRO A 22 2.26 38.68 33.15
N LEU A 23 2.42 37.62 32.36
CA LEU A 23 3.12 37.60 31.08
C LEU A 23 2.67 38.82 30.26
N ARG A 24 3.62 39.72 29.96
CA ARG A 24 3.36 40.85 29.06
C ARG A 24 2.98 40.29 27.68
N GLN A 25 1.87 40.79 27.14
CA GLN A 25 1.46 40.61 25.74
C GLN A 25 2.67 40.69 24.81
N ALA A 26 2.90 39.59 24.06
CA ALA A 26 3.86 39.53 22.98
C ALA A 26 3.47 40.55 21.91
N ALA A 27 4.44 41.35 21.45
CA ALA A 27 4.21 42.29 20.37
C ALA A 27 3.92 41.54 19.07
N SER A 28 2.69 41.67 18.55
CA SER A 28 2.38 41.39 17.15
C SER A 28 3.27 42.29 16.27
N LEU A 29 3.76 41.75 15.14
CA LEU A 29 4.65 42.44 14.17
C LEU A 29 4.40 43.95 14.04
N PRO A 30 5.43 44.82 13.94
CA PRO A 30 5.24 46.14 13.36
C PRO A 30 5.05 46.02 11.82
N PRO A 31 4.08 46.72 11.21
CA PRO A 31 3.72 46.53 9.81
C PRO A 31 4.56 47.39 8.86
N ARG A 32 4.96 46.86 7.70
CA ARG A 32 5.15 47.56 6.39
C ARG A 32 5.16 46.50 5.27
N ARG A 33 4.32 46.45 4.22
CA ARG A 33 3.19 47.20 3.61
C ARG A 33 2.58 46.19 2.59
N GLY A 34 1.29 45.87 2.42
CA GLY A 34 0.02 46.28 3.05
C GLY A 34 -1.17 45.39 2.60
N GLU A 35 -2.15 45.27 3.52
CA GLU A 35 -3.49 44.63 3.45
C GLU A 35 -3.65 43.09 3.65
N PRO A 36 -4.81 42.63 4.18
CA PRO A 36 -5.05 41.24 4.58
C PRO A 36 -4.92 40.23 3.42
N GLY A 37 -4.21 39.12 3.63
CA GLY A 37 -4.10 38.03 2.63
C GLY A 37 -2.77 37.93 1.86
N GLU A 38 -1.64 38.39 2.44
CA GLU A 38 -0.35 38.52 1.74
C GLU A 38 0.41 37.19 1.50
N PHE A 39 0.22 36.18 2.36
CA PHE A 39 0.75 34.83 2.12
C PHE A 39 -0.42 33.84 1.92
N PRO A 40 -0.53 33.16 0.75
CA PRO A 40 -1.66 32.29 0.45
C PRO A 40 -1.92 31.21 1.50
N GLY A 41 -3.09 31.28 2.15
CA GLY A 41 -3.52 30.30 3.16
C GLY A 41 -2.85 30.45 4.53
N LEU A 42 -2.24 31.60 4.83
CA LEU A 42 -1.75 31.93 6.17
C LEU A 42 -2.67 32.97 6.84
N ASP A 43 -3.26 32.61 7.99
CA ASP A 43 -3.94 33.59 8.86
C ASP A 43 -2.88 34.35 9.68
N PRO A 44 -2.81 35.69 9.59
CA PRO A 44 -1.87 36.49 10.36
C PRO A 44 -1.96 36.31 11.87
N ARG A 45 -3.11 35.88 12.41
CA ARG A 45 -3.30 35.65 13.86
C ARG A 45 -2.45 34.50 14.39
N TRP A 46 -2.00 33.59 13.53
CA TRP A 46 -1.10 32.50 13.93
C TRP A 46 0.35 32.98 14.06
N SER A 47 0.76 34.02 13.34
CA SER A 47 2.15 34.47 13.29
C SER A 47 2.51 35.29 14.53
N ARG A 48 3.56 34.88 15.26
CA ARG A 48 4.07 35.62 16.42
C ARG A 48 5.58 35.56 16.55
N LEU A 49 6.13 36.60 17.18
CA LEU A 49 7.52 36.65 17.63
C LEU A 49 7.58 36.35 19.13
N VAL A 50 8.46 35.43 19.52
CA VAL A 50 8.71 35.10 20.92
C VAL A 50 10.18 35.28 21.25
N THR A 51 10.46 35.72 22.48
CA THR A 51 11.83 35.78 22.99
C THR A 51 12.07 34.55 23.84
N ALA A 52 12.99 33.69 23.40
CA ALA A 52 13.37 32.46 24.10
C ALA A 52 14.89 32.27 24.02
N PRO A 53 15.51 31.65 25.03
CA PRO A 53 16.94 31.37 25.00
C PRO A 53 17.30 30.46 23.82
N ASP A 54 18.49 30.64 23.25
CA ASP A 54 19.17 29.59 22.49
C ASP A 54 19.82 28.56 23.42
N SER A 55 20.46 27.53 22.85
CA SER A 55 21.17 26.46 23.57
C SER A 55 22.33 26.95 24.45
N HIS A 56 22.75 28.21 24.32
CA HIS A 56 23.73 28.84 25.20
C HIS A 56 23.08 29.76 26.25
N GLY A 57 21.76 29.78 26.35
CA GLY A 57 21.00 30.61 27.28
C GLY A 57 20.88 32.08 26.83
N VAL A 58 21.28 32.42 25.59
CA VAL A 58 21.18 33.81 25.10
C VAL A 58 19.77 34.06 24.60
N PRO A 59 19.04 35.08 25.10
CA PRO A 59 17.71 35.40 24.59
C PRO A 59 17.77 35.76 23.11
N ARG A 60 17.02 35.03 22.28
CA ARG A 60 16.88 35.25 20.83
C ARG A 60 15.42 35.52 20.46
N THR A 61 15.24 36.22 19.34
CA THR A 61 13.91 36.41 18.76
C THR A 61 13.58 35.28 17.78
N TRP A 62 12.53 34.53 18.08
CA TRP A 62 12.02 33.42 17.28
C TRP A 62 10.72 33.82 16.60
N HIS A 63 10.55 33.43 15.35
CA HIS A 63 9.26 33.47 14.66
C HIS A 63 8.63 32.07 14.68
N LEU A 64 7.33 32.01 14.94
CA LEU A 64 6.57 30.77 14.86
C LEU A 64 5.11 31.03 14.47
N LEU A 65 4.46 30.01 13.92
CA LEU A 65 3.01 29.95 13.79
C LEU A 65 2.42 29.19 14.99
N ASP A 66 1.38 29.72 15.60
CA ASP A 66 0.70 29.14 16.76
C ASP A 66 -0.79 29.46 16.75
N ASN A 67 -1.63 28.44 16.72
CA ASN A 67 -3.08 28.62 16.75
C ASN A 67 -3.67 28.79 18.15
N LEU A 68 -2.88 28.70 19.24
CA LEU A 68 -3.38 28.77 20.61
C LEU A 68 -4.20 30.03 20.90
N GLY A 69 -3.80 31.19 20.36
CA GLY A 69 -4.55 32.44 20.52
C GLY A 69 -5.97 32.35 19.95
N VAL A 70 -6.10 31.77 18.75
CA VAL A 70 -7.40 31.56 18.08
C VAL A 70 -8.26 30.54 18.84
N LEU A 71 -7.64 29.46 19.36
CA LEU A 71 -8.34 28.47 20.16
C LEU A 71 -8.84 29.05 21.49
N ALA A 72 -8.01 29.86 22.17
CA ALA A 72 -8.37 30.52 23.41
C ALA A 72 -9.50 31.55 23.21
N GLU A 73 -9.48 32.32 22.13
CA GLU A 73 -10.58 33.23 21.74
C GLU A 73 -11.91 32.49 21.55
N ALA A 74 -11.86 31.24 21.06
CA ALA A 74 -13.02 30.37 20.88
C ALA A 74 -13.41 29.56 22.14
N GLY A 75 -12.70 29.74 23.27
CA GLY A 75 -12.92 28.98 24.49
C GLY A 75 -12.54 27.50 24.40
N VAL A 76 -11.70 27.12 23.43
CA VAL A 76 -11.28 25.75 23.19
C VAL A 76 -9.93 25.49 23.85
N THR A 77 -9.86 24.48 24.71
CA THR A 77 -8.60 24.04 25.34
C THR A 77 -8.01 22.88 24.54
N PRO A 78 -6.75 22.97 24.09
CA PRO A 78 -6.10 21.86 23.38
C PRO A 78 -5.90 20.62 24.28
N THR A 79 -6.07 19.45 23.68
CA THR A 79 -5.76 18.13 24.26
C THR A 79 -4.28 17.76 24.14
N GLY A 80 -3.57 18.36 23.18
CA GLY A 80 -2.15 18.13 22.94
C GLY A 80 -1.55 19.14 21.96
N THR A 81 -0.25 19.02 21.68
CA THR A 81 0.50 19.90 20.78
C THR A 81 1.12 19.15 19.61
N ILE A 82 0.98 19.66 18.39
CA ILE A 82 1.75 19.25 17.22
C ILE A 82 2.94 20.21 17.07
N LEU A 83 4.16 19.70 17.21
CA LEU A 83 5.39 20.47 17.05
C LEU A 83 5.97 20.27 15.64
N CYS A 84 5.76 21.26 14.78
CA CYS A 84 6.16 21.21 13.37
C CYS A 84 7.55 21.84 13.15
N VAL A 85 8.46 21.08 12.54
CA VAL A 85 9.85 21.49 12.27
C VAL A 85 10.16 21.34 10.79
N HIS A 86 10.42 22.47 10.12
CA HIS A 86 10.74 22.50 8.69
C HIS A 86 12.24 22.30 8.43
N GLY A 87 12.59 21.91 7.20
CA GLY A 87 13.98 21.88 6.70
C GLY A 87 14.34 23.08 5.82
N ASN A 88 15.48 23.02 5.14
CA ASN A 88 16.08 24.11 4.38
C ASN A 88 15.84 23.95 2.86
N PRO A 89 15.44 25.00 2.12
CA PRO A 89 15.33 26.41 2.48
C PRO A 89 13.89 26.85 2.73
N THR A 90 13.07 25.97 3.30
CA THR A 90 11.70 26.30 3.68
C THR A 90 11.66 27.03 5.04
N TRP A 91 10.46 27.43 5.46
CA TRP A 91 10.17 28.02 6.76
C TRP A 91 8.78 27.57 7.24
N SER A 92 8.36 27.95 8.45
CA SER A 92 7.11 27.53 9.12
C SER A 92 5.84 27.64 8.25
N TYR A 93 5.84 28.52 7.24
CA TYR A 93 4.80 28.61 6.21
C TYR A 93 4.48 27.29 5.51
N LEU A 94 5.42 26.34 5.42
CA LEU A 94 5.18 24.98 4.93
C LEU A 94 4.02 24.29 5.67
N TRP A 95 3.86 24.59 6.96
CA TRP A 95 2.90 23.95 7.85
C TRP A 95 1.57 24.69 7.96
N ARG A 96 1.36 25.80 7.24
CA ARG A 96 0.14 26.63 7.35
C ARG A 96 -1.15 25.85 7.13
N ARG A 97 -1.16 24.84 6.24
CA ARG A 97 -2.33 23.99 5.98
C ARG A 97 -2.63 23.05 7.14
N VAL A 98 -1.62 22.62 7.89
CA VAL A 98 -1.78 21.83 9.12
C VAL A 98 -2.34 22.71 10.23
N VAL A 99 -1.81 23.93 10.40
CA VAL A 99 -2.33 24.91 11.35
C VAL A 99 -3.80 25.24 11.04
N ALA A 100 -4.12 25.51 9.77
CA ALA A 100 -5.47 25.77 9.30
C ALA A 100 -6.40 24.58 9.58
N GLY A 101 -6.04 23.37 9.14
CA GLY A 101 -6.87 22.19 9.32
C GLY A 101 -7.14 21.85 10.79
N ALA A 102 -6.13 21.96 11.66
CA ALA A 102 -6.30 21.73 13.09
C ALA A 102 -7.19 22.80 13.75
N THR A 103 -7.05 24.06 13.32
CA THR A 103 -7.88 25.17 13.81
C THR A 103 -9.32 24.98 13.36
N ASP A 104 -9.56 24.69 12.09
CA ASP A 104 -10.90 24.47 11.53
C ASP A 104 -11.59 23.28 12.22
N ALA A 105 -10.88 22.16 12.40
CA ALA A 105 -11.41 20.99 13.11
C ALA A 105 -11.81 21.32 14.56
N ALA A 106 -10.99 22.10 15.27
CA ALA A 106 -11.27 22.51 16.65
C ALA A 106 -12.48 23.45 16.75
N LEU A 107 -12.60 24.42 15.85
CA LEU A 107 -13.71 25.37 15.84
C LEU A 107 -15.03 24.69 15.48
N VAL A 108 -15.02 23.74 14.54
CA VAL A 108 -16.18 22.90 14.21
C VAL A 108 -16.62 22.07 15.42
N ALA A 109 -15.70 21.41 16.11
CA ALA A 109 -16.00 20.63 17.32
C ALA A 109 -16.61 21.49 18.45
N SER A 110 -16.22 22.77 18.53
CA SER A 110 -16.73 23.71 19.55
C SER A 110 -18.08 24.36 19.24
N GLY A 111 -18.65 24.13 18.05
CA GLY A 111 -19.92 24.74 17.63
C GLY A 111 -19.84 26.23 17.28
N THR A 112 -18.64 26.83 17.21
CA THR A 112 -18.43 28.25 16.85
C THR A 112 -18.15 28.48 15.35
N GLY A 113 -18.13 27.41 14.54
CA GLY A 113 -17.85 27.44 13.10
C GLY A 113 -18.99 28.02 12.21
N GLY A 114 -19.28 29.32 12.34
CA GLY A 114 -20.22 30.05 11.49
C GLY A 114 -19.59 31.27 10.80
N THR A 115 -19.21 31.11 9.52
CA THR A 115 -18.94 32.15 8.50
C THR A 115 -17.96 33.29 8.80
N ALA A 116 -16.76 33.24 8.19
CA ALA A 116 -16.03 34.40 7.69
C ALA A 116 -15.12 33.98 6.52
N GLY A 117 -15.65 34.03 5.29
CA GLY A 117 -14.91 33.69 4.08
C GLY A 117 -14.11 34.87 3.53
N THR A 118 -12.85 34.63 3.17
CA THR A 118 -12.04 35.49 2.29
C THR A 118 -12.50 35.30 0.84
N PRO A 119 -12.78 36.37 0.06
CA PRO A 119 -13.23 36.22 -1.32
C PRO A 119 -12.03 35.90 -2.24
N GLY A 120 -12.01 34.71 -2.82
CA GLY A 120 -11.02 34.36 -3.86
C GLY A 120 -10.42 32.96 -3.80
N SER A 121 -11.18 31.95 -3.40
CA SER A 121 -10.94 30.56 -3.79
C SER A 121 -12.27 29.83 -3.68
N ALA A 122 -12.71 29.19 -4.75
CA ALA A 122 -13.98 28.46 -4.75
C ALA A 122 -13.91 27.32 -3.72
N PRO A 123 -14.83 27.25 -2.74
CA PRO A 123 -14.89 26.14 -1.81
C PRO A 123 -15.83 25.07 -2.38
N ASP A 124 -15.28 23.91 -2.69
CA ASP A 124 -16.04 22.67 -2.99
C ASP A 124 -16.26 21.89 -1.69
N ALA A 125 -16.76 22.58 -0.67
CA ALA A 125 -17.02 22.05 0.66
C ALA A 125 -18.35 22.61 1.17
N ARG A 126 -19.45 21.93 0.83
CA ARG A 126 -20.68 21.92 1.60
C ARG A 126 -21.24 20.49 1.63
N GLN A 127 -20.59 19.64 2.42
CA GLN A 127 -21.24 18.55 3.13
C GLN A 127 -21.60 19.06 4.53
N GLY A 128 -22.80 18.74 5.01
CA GLY A 128 -23.27 19.12 6.33
C GLY A 128 -24.79 19.00 6.40
N GLY A 129 -25.26 17.76 6.48
CA GLY A 129 -26.63 17.46 6.89
C GLY A 129 -26.90 18.03 8.29
N ALA A 130 -28.13 18.44 8.49
CA ALA A 130 -28.61 19.02 9.73
C ALA A 130 -28.51 18.04 10.91
N GLY A 131 -27.99 18.53 12.05
CA GLY A 131 -28.36 18.04 13.38
C GLY A 131 -27.52 16.91 14.01
N GLY A 132 -26.24 16.73 13.69
CA GLY A 132 -25.35 15.81 14.41
C GLY A 132 -24.73 16.44 15.67
N GLU A 133 -24.65 15.69 16.77
CA GLU A 133 -23.93 16.09 17.99
C GLU A 133 -22.48 16.51 17.70
N PRO A 134 -21.91 17.49 18.45
CA PRO A 134 -20.52 17.93 18.24
C PRO A 134 -19.54 16.76 18.42
N SER A 135 -18.65 16.57 17.45
CA SER A 135 -17.64 15.52 17.51
C SER A 135 -16.67 15.78 18.67
N THR A 136 -16.55 14.84 19.61
CA THR A 136 -15.69 14.92 20.80
C THR A 136 -14.22 14.55 20.52
N GLY A 137 -13.72 14.87 19.32
CA GLY A 137 -12.36 14.53 18.89
C GLY A 137 -11.29 15.34 19.64
N PRO A 138 -10.03 14.86 19.68
CA PRO A 138 -8.93 15.56 20.36
C PRO A 138 -8.61 16.87 19.62
N VAL A 139 -8.50 17.95 20.37
CA VAL A 139 -8.14 19.27 19.82
C VAL A 139 -6.64 19.47 19.90
N TRP A 140 -6.01 19.90 18.80
CA TRP A 140 -4.56 20.05 18.73
C TRP A 140 -4.13 21.51 18.58
N ARG A 141 -3.26 21.96 19.50
CA ARG A 141 -2.44 23.16 19.29
C ARG A 141 -1.38 22.83 18.25
N VAL A 142 -1.15 23.71 17.28
CA VAL A 142 -0.09 23.51 16.28
C VAL A 142 0.94 24.62 16.45
N ILE A 143 2.19 24.24 16.70
CA ILE A 143 3.33 25.15 16.78
C ILE A 143 4.27 24.83 15.62
N ALA A 144 4.43 25.76 14.67
CA ALA A 144 5.38 25.63 13.57
C ALA A 144 6.50 26.66 13.73
N VAL A 145 7.71 26.19 14.01
CA VAL A 145 8.86 27.05 14.36
C VAL A 145 9.70 27.39 13.14
N ASP A 146 10.07 28.66 13.00
CA ASP A 146 11.23 29.03 12.20
C ASP A 146 12.49 28.81 13.03
N GLN A 147 13.35 27.89 12.61
CA GLN A 147 14.66 27.71 13.27
C GLN A 147 15.45 29.02 13.26
N LEU A 148 16.31 29.26 14.27
CA LEU A 148 17.26 30.37 14.22
C LEU A 148 18.11 30.32 12.94
N GLU A 149 18.43 31.50 12.40
CA GLU A 149 19.02 31.72 11.06
C GLU A 149 18.09 31.43 9.86
N MET A 150 16.88 30.92 10.08
CA MET A 150 15.91 30.56 9.05
C MET A 150 14.64 31.40 9.14
N GLY A 151 13.81 31.38 8.09
CA GLY A 151 12.53 32.10 8.05
C GLY A 151 12.63 33.56 8.55
N PHE A 152 11.71 33.95 9.42
CA PHE A 152 11.67 35.26 10.06
C PHE A 152 12.30 35.32 11.45
N SER A 153 12.85 34.19 11.96
CA SER A 153 13.66 34.17 13.18
C SER A 153 14.94 35.00 13.05
N GLU A 154 15.53 35.38 14.18
CA GLU A 154 16.73 36.21 14.26
C GLU A 154 17.88 35.66 13.41
N ARG A 155 18.67 36.58 12.81
CA ARG A 155 19.97 36.29 12.19
C ARG A 155 21.06 36.71 13.16
N SER A 156 21.48 35.80 14.04
CA SER A 156 22.53 36.03 15.03
C SER A 156 23.94 36.00 14.44
N GLY A 157 24.10 35.47 13.22
CA GLY A 157 25.39 35.39 12.54
C GLY A 157 26.28 34.25 13.02
N THR A 158 25.78 33.40 13.93
CA THR A 158 26.46 32.18 14.35
C THR A 158 26.06 31.00 13.46
N SER A 159 27.04 30.17 13.09
CA SER A 159 26.76 28.89 12.44
C SER A 159 26.24 27.92 13.50
N ARG A 160 25.16 27.20 13.18
CA ARG A 160 24.54 26.22 14.07
C ARG A 160 24.61 24.82 13.46
N SER A 161 25.26 23.93 14.19
CA SER A 161 25.35 22.50 13.93
C SER A 161 24.08 21.76 14.36
N LEU A 162 23.90 20.53 13.90
CA LEU A 162 22.78 19.66 14.27
C LEU A 162 22.53 19.58 15.78
N PRO A 163 23.53 19.31 16.65
CA PRO A 163 23.28 19.24 18.10
C PRO A 163 22.81 20.59 18.67
N GLU A 164 23.36 21.70 18.20
CA GLU A 164 22.91 23.04 18.62
C GLU A 164 21.47 23.31 18.16
N ARG A 165 21.06 22.84 16.98
CA ARG A 165 19.67 22.98 16.51
C ARG A 165 18.67 22.18 17.33
N VAL A 166 19.04 20.97 17.73
CA VAL A 166 18.21 20.13 18.61
C VAL A 166 18.08 20.78 19.98
N ALA A 167 19.20 21.24 20.55
CA ALA A 167 19.22 21.93 21.84
C ALA A 167 18.48 23.29 21.81
N ASP A 168 18.61 24.06 20.73
CA ASP A 168 17.88 25.31 20.52
C ASP A 168 16.36 25.06 20.47
N LEU A 169 15.92 23.96 19.82
CA LEU A 169 14.52 23.57 19.80
C LEU A 169 14.01 23.18 21.20
N GLY A 170 14.80 22.43 21.97
CA GLY A 170 14.51 22.11 23.37
C GLY A 170 14.35 23.36 24.24
N ALA A 171 15.32 24.28 24.18
CA ALA A 171 15.27 25.54 24.92
C ALA A 171 14.05 26.40 24.56
N LEU A 172 13.63 26.38 23.30
CA LEU A 172 12.40 27.04 22.87
C LEU A 172 11.15 26.35 23.43
N THR A 173 11.06 25.02 23.38
CA THR A 173 9.90 24.29 23.92
C THR A 173 9.76 24.45 25.43
N ASP A 174 10.88 24.50 26.15
CA ASP A 174 10.90 24.78 27.60
C ASP A 174 10.37 26.19 27.89
N ALA A 175 10.84 27.19 27.13
CA ALA A 175 10.37 28.57 27.27
C ALA A 175 8.90 28.77 26.85
N LEU A 176 8.34 27.85 26.05
CA LEU A 176 6.93 27.81 25.69
C LEU A 176 6.07 27.02 26.68
N GLU A 177 6.68 26.42 27.71
CA GLU A 177 6.02 25.63 28.76
C GLU A 177 5.14 24.52 28.15
N LEU A 178 5.74 23.67 27.30
CA LEU A 178 5.02 22.54 26.73
C LEU A 178 4.87 21.40 27.75
N ASP A 179 3.66 21.22 28.26
CA ASP A 179 3.36 20.21 29.30
C ASP A 179 2.98 18.81 28.76
N GLY A 180 2.95 18.64 27.42
CA GLY A 180 2.54 17.40 26.76
C GLY A 180 1.02 17.14 26.80
N PRO A 181 0.50 16.14 26.05
CA PRO A 181 1.20 15.29 25.07
C PRO A 181 1.65 16.05 23.81
N VAL A 182 2.86 15.77 23.30
CA VAL A 182 3.44 16.37 22.08
C VAL A 182 3.58 15.32 20.96
N VAL A 183 3.07 15.64 19.78
CA VAL A 183 3.34 14.89 18.54
C VAL A 183 4.26 15.72 17.65
N THR A 184 5.43 15.20 17.29
CA THR A 184 6.35 15.92 16.40
C THR A 184 5.95 15.75 14.94
N LEU A 185 6.18 16.76 14.11
CA LEU A 185 5.99 16.71 12.65
C LEU A 185 7.20 17.31 11.94
N GLY A 186 7.99 16.46 11.30
CA GLY A 186 9.24 16.86 10.66
C GLY A 186 9.25 16.71 9.15
N HIS A 187 9.91 17.62 8.44
CA HIS A 187 10.19 17.52 7.00
C HIS A 187 11.63 17.91 6.70
N ASP A 188 12.24 17.23 5.71
CA ASP A 188 13.62 17.45 5.30
C ASP A 188 14.52 17.34 6.54
N TRP A 189 15.57 18.14 6.69
CA TRP A 189 16.39 18.18 7.90
C TRP A 189 15.64 18.62 9.16
N GLY A 190 14.46 19.24 9.04
CA GLY A 190 13.56 19.43 10.17
C GLY A 190 13.11 18.10 10.78
N GLY A 191 13.06 17.03 9.98
CA GLY A 191 12.82 15.66 10.43
C GLY A 191 13.84 15.18 11.45
N VAL A 192 15.14 15.23 11.12
CA VAL A 192 16.19 14.81 12.07
C VAL A 192 16.24 15.70 13.32
N VAL A 193 16.01 17.02 13.19
CA VAL A 193 15.95 17.93 14.34
C VAL A 193 14.75 17.59 15.24
N SER A 194 13.57 17.34 14.65
CA SER A 194 12.36 16.94 15.39
C SER A 194 12.52 15.60 16.09
N LEU A 195 13.24 14.66 15.49
CA LEU A 195 13.51 13.35 16.07
C LEU A 195 14.60 13.43 17.15
N GLY A 196 15.58 14.33 17.02
CA GLY A 196 16.51 14.64 18.10
C GLY A 196 15.77 15.14 19.33
N TRP A 197 14.85 16.09 19.14
CA TRP A 197 13.98 16.57 20.22
C TRP A 197 13.14 15.43 20.83
N ALA A 198 12.55 14.58 19.98
CA ALA A 198 11.74 13.44 20.44
C ALA A 198 12.53 12.42 21.27
N VAL A 199 13.80 12.18 20.91
CA VAL A 199 14.72 11.31 21.67
C VAL A 199 15.11 11.95 23.01
N ASP A 200 15.24 13.28 23.06
CA ASP A 200 15.67 14.01 24.25
C ASP A 200 14.52 14.28 25.25
N HIS A 201 13.25 14.22 24.80
CA HIS A 201 12.05 14.50 25.62
C HIS A 201 11.01 13.36 25.57
N PRO A 202 11.39 12.11 25.91
CA PRO A 202 10.48 10.96 25.83
C PRO A 202 9.27 11.09 26.76
N GLU A 203 9.36 11.89 27.84
CA GLU A 203 8.28 12.13 28.80
C GLU A 203 7.15 13.03 28.25
N LEU A 204 7.45 13.88 27.27
CA LEU A 204 6.46 14.74 26.61
C LEU A 204 5.92 14.11 25.32
N LEU A 205 6.66 13.16 24.73
CA LEU A 205 6.38 12.61 23.41
C LEU A 205 5.20 11.62 23.41
N ALA A 206 4.20 11.92 22.60
CA ALA A 206 3.04 11.06 22.36
C ALA A 206 3.04 10.40 20.98
N GLY A 207 3.78 10.94 20.00
CA GLY A 207 3.85 10.38 18.65
C GLY A 207 4.83 11.12 17.75
N VAL A 208 5.19 10.51 16.61
CA VAL A 208 6.07 11.11 15.61
C VAL A 208 5.44 11.07 14.22
N MET A 209 5.52 12.17 13.48
CA MET A 209 5.06 12.25 12.10
C MET A 209 6.19 12.79 11.23
N LEU A 210 6.41 12.15 10.08
CA LEU A 210 7.51 12.48 9.18
C LEU A 210 7.01 12.61 7.75
N LEU A 211 7.43 13.70 7.11
CA LEU A 211 7.51 13.79 5.65
C LEU A 211 8.91 13.33 5.20
N ASN A 212 9.20 13.42 3.89
CA ASN A 212 10.52 13.11 3.33
C ASN A 212 11.68 13.67 4.17
N THR A 213 12.52 12.80 4.73
CA THR A 213 13.66 13.15 5.61
C THR A 213 14.72 12.03 5.63
N ALA A 214 15.85 12.26 6.29
CA ALA A 214 16.87 11.25 6.57
C ALA A 214 17.40 11.39 7.98
N VAL A 215 17.55 10.25 8.68
CA VAL A 215 18.15 10.18 10.03
C VAL A 215 19.47 9.42 10.05
N HIS A 216 19.88 8.82 8.94
CA HIS A 216 21.10 8.05 8.85
C HIS A 216 21.68 8.12 7.42
N GLN A 217 23.01 8.18 7.33
CA GLN A 217 23.77 8.11 6.09
C GLN A 217 24.83 7.03 6.23
N PRO A 218 24.75 5.91 5.48
CA PRO A 218 25.76 4.86 5.53
C PRO A 218 27.13 5.37 5.08
N GLU A 219 28.20 5.00 5.80
CA GLU A 219 29.58 5.47 5.55
C GLU A 219 30.08 5.18 4.13
N ASN A 220 29.63 4.07 3.53
CA ASN A 220 30.09 3.61 2.23
C ASN A 220 29.19 4.07 1.07
N GLU A 221 28.15 4.88 1.33
CA GLU A 221 27.25 5.38 0.30
C GLU A 221 27.43 6.87 0.05
N PRO A 222 27.64 7.30 -1.21
CA PRO A 222 27.74 8.71 -1.53
C PRO A 222 26.38 9.41 -1.36
N LEU A 223 26.43 10.66 -0.91
CA LEU A 223 25.29 11.58 -0.96
C LEU A 223 24.76 11.75 -2.40
N PRO A 224 23.49 12.17 -2.57
CA PRO A 224 22.93 12.50 -3.88
C PRO A 224 23.86 13.42 -4.69
N ALA A 225 24.01 13.15 -5.98
CA ALA A 225 25.01 13.83 -6.82
C ALA A 225 24.83 15.36 -6.85
N ALA A 226 23.58 15.83 -6.86
CA ALA A 226 23.25 17.25 -6.78
C ALA A 226 23.77 17.87 -5.47
N LEU A 227 23.58 17.20 -4.34
CA LEU A 227 24.04 17.67 -3.03
C LEU A 227 25.58 17.66 -2.93
N ARG A 228 26.24 16.61 -3.44
CA ARG A 228 27.71 16.56 -3.53
C ARG A 228 28.31 17.69 -4.36
N LEU A 229 27.61 18.14 -5.41
CA LEU A 229 28.06 19.26 -6.24
C LEU A 229 27.96 20.59 -5.47
N VAL A 230 26.84 20.81 -4.78
CA VAL A 230 26.60 22.02 -3.97
C VAL A 230 27.57 22.11 -2.79
N LEU A 231 27.90 20.98 -2.15
CA LEU A 231 28.83 20.91 -1.01
C LEU A 231 30.30 21.23 -1.36
N LYS A 232 30.66 21.35 -2.65
CA LYS A 232 32.00 21.81 -3.04
C LYS A 232 32.19 23.27 -2.59
N ARG A 233 33.26 23.55 -1.82
CA ARG A 233 33.54 24.87 -1.22
C ARG A 233 33.37 26.07 -2.17
N SER A 234 33.78 25.94 -3.43
CA SER A 234 33.66 27.00 -4.44
C SER A 234 32.21 27.27 -4.89
N LEU A 235 31.34 26.27 -4.81
CA LEU A 235 29.94 26.31 -5.24
C LEU A 235 28.97 26.54 -4.09
N LEU A 236 29.30 26.15 -2.86
CA LEU A 236 28.43 26.26 -1.69
C LEU A 236 27.94 27.71 -1.50
N ALA A 237 28.85 28.65 -1.23
CA ALA A 237 28.49 30.06 -1.06
C ALA A 237 27.94 30.70 -2.35
N ALA A 238 28.34 30.21 -3.53
CA ALA A 238 27.83 30.69 -4.82
C ALA A 238 26.34 30.38 -4.99
N SER A 239 25.94 29.15 -4.69
CA SER A 239 24.61 28.59 -4.97
C SER A 239 23.60 28.83 -3.85
N THR A 240 24.06 28.91 -2.59
CA THR A 240 23.18 29.03 -1.42
C THR A 240 23.06 30.47 -0.91
N VAL A 241 24.14 31.27 -0.97
CA VAL A 241 24.19 32.62 -0.35
C VAL A 241 24.19 33.73 -1.42
N ARG A 242 25.17 33.71 -2.33
CA ARG A 242 25.36 34.79 -3.32
C ARG A 242 24.20 34.86 -4.33
N THR A 243 23.64 33.71 -4.70
CA THR A 243 22.49 33.60 -5.61
C THR A 243 21.31 32.94 -4.90
N THR A 244 20.16 32.89 -5.57
CA THR A 244 18.96 32.15 -5.15
C THR A 244 18.91 30.74 -5.72
N ALA A 245 19.96 30.27 -6.40
CA ALA A 245 19.92 29.04 -7.19
C ALA A 245 19.47 27.81 -6.37
N PHE A 246 19.98 27.63 -5.15
CA PHE A 246 19.58 26.53 -4.28
C PHE A 246 18.10 26.61 -3.86
N LEU A 247 17.65 27.79 -3.44
CA LEU A 247 16.26 28.06 -3.09
C LEU A 247 15.31 27.81 -4.26
N ASP A 248 15.63 28.38 -5.42
CA ASP A 248 14.81 28.24 -6.63
C ASP A 248 14.77 26.79 -7.14
N THR A 249 15.89 26.06 -7.06
CA THR A 249 15.94 24.65 -7.42
C THR A 249 15.07 23.81 -6.48
N THR A 250 15.14 24.06 -5.17
CA THR A 250 14.35 23.32 -4.18
C THR A 250 12.84 23.56 -4.34
N LEU A 251 12.43 24.78 -4.69
CA LEU A 251 11.03 25.08 -4.97
C LEU A 251 10.56 24.54 -6.33
N ALA A 252 11.47 24.37 -7.30
CA ALA A 252 11.15 23.86 -8.64
C ALA A 252 10.95 22.34 -8.70
N ILE A 253 11.41 21.58 -7.69
CA ILE A 253 11.22 20.12 -7.61
C ILE A 253 9.87 19.71 -6.98
N ALA A 254 8.99 20.68 -6.67
CA ALA A 254 7.61 20.42 -6.28
C ALA A 254 6.79 19.83 -7.44
N HIS A 255 5.84 18.95 -7.13
CA HIS A 255 5.01 18.25 -8.09
C HIS A 255 3.54 18.18 -7.62
N PRO A 256 2.63 18.99 -8.19
CA PRO A 256 2.82 19.90 -9.33
C PRO A 256 3.67 21.14 -9.01
N ALA A 257 4.02 21.91 -10.04
CA ALA A 257 4.72 23.18 -9.84
C ALA A 257 3.93 24.11 -8.91
N LEU A 258 4.61 24.75 -7.97
CA LEU A 258 4.00 25.65 -7.00
C LEU A 258 3.31 26.83 -7.68
N ASP A 259 2.17 27.26 -7.11
CA ASP A 259 1.56 28.54 -7.45
C ASP A 259 2.61 29.67 -7.28
N PRO A 260 2.71 30.63 -8.21
CA PRO A 260 3.70 31.70 -8.14
C PRO A 260 3.68 32.46 -6.80
N ARG A 261 2.51 32.72 -6.21
CA ARG A 261 2.37 33.41 -4.92
C ARG A 261 2.87 32.57 -3.77
N VAL A 262 2.62 31.25 -3.80
CA VAL A 262 3.16 30.30 -2.81
C VAL A 262 4.69 30.23 -2.91
N ARG A 263 5.23 30.19 -4.13
CA ARG A 263 6.68 30.22 -4.37
C ARG A 263 7.32 31.51 -3.85
N ASP A 264 6.68 32.66 -4.07
CA ASP A 264 7.19 33.94 -3.61
C ASP A 264 7.11 34.07 -2.08
N ALA A 265 6.09 33.48 -1.45
CA ALA A 265 6.00 33.36 0.01
C ALA A 265 7.19 32.57 0.62
N PHE A 266 7.62 31.48 -0.02
CA PHE A 266 8.82 30.76 0.41
C PHE A 266 10.11 31.58 0.24
N ARG A 267 10.16 32.47 -0.76
CA ARG A 267 11.34 33.31 -1.02
C ARG A 267 11.45 34.52 -0.09
N ASP A 268 10.35 34.94 0.51
CA ASP A 268 10.25 36.19 1.25
C ASP A 268 11.31 36.40 2.35
N PRO A 269 11.56 35.42 3.25
CA PRO A 269 12.57 35.58 4.28
C PRO A 269 14.01 35.64 3.74
N TYR A 270 14.24 35.29 2.46
CA TYR A 270 15.56 35.05 1.86
C TYR A 270 15.95 36.06 0.76
N ARG A 271 15.31 37.24 0.72
CA ARG A 271 15.51 38.24 -0.34
C ARG A 271 16.95 38.77 -0.46
N SER A 272 17.73 38.84 0.63
CA SER A 272 19.11 39.32 0.62
C SER A 272 20.15 38.21 0.86
N ALA A 273 21.39 38.43 0.41
CA ALA A 273 22.48 37.48 0.63
C ALA A 273 22.73 37.25 2.14
N ALA A 274 22.66 38.29 2.96
CA ALA A 274 22.80 38.18 4.42
C ALA A 274 21.72 37.26 5.02
N ARG A 275 20.47 37.37 4.54
CA ARG A 275 19.36 36.52 5.00
C ARG A 275 19.47 35.06 4.53
N ARG A 276 20.21 34.81 3.43
CA ARG A 276 20.55 33.48 2.91
C ARG A 276 21.79 32.85 3.53
N ALA A 277 22.52 33.56 4.40
CA ALA A 277 23.67 32.97 5.11
C ALA A 277 23.28 31.72 5.89
N GLY A 278 22.08 31.73 6.51
CA GLY A 278 21.51 30.57 7.20
C GLY A 278 21.32 29.35 6.29
N ILE A 279 20.86 29.53 5.04
CA ILE A 279 20.76 28.45 4.03
C ILE A 279 22.15 27.84 3.80
N GLY A 280 23.16 28.68 3.60
CA GLY A 280 24.54 28.22 3.36
C GLY A 280 25.13 27.46 4.54
N ALA A 281 24.96 27.97 5.76
CA ALA A 281 25.44 27.33 6.98
C ALA A 281 24.71 25.99 7.23
N PHE A 282 23.41 25.93 6.98
CA PHE A 282 22.61 24.73 7.11
C PHE A 282 23.07 23.63 6.12
N VAL A 283 23.25 23.99 4.84
CA VAL A 283 23.74 23.02 3.84
C VAL A 283 25.17 22.58 4.17
N ALA A 284 26.00 23.45 4.74
CA ALA A 284 27.35 23.11 5.17
C ALA A 284 27.39 22.08 6.30
N ASP A 285 26.32 21.98 7.09
CA ASP A 285 26.25 21.11 8.27
C ASP A 285 25.78 19.68 7.96
N ILE A 286 25.44 19.40 6.70
CA ILE A 286 25.03 18.06 6.24
C ILE A 286 26.24 17.12 6.35
N PRO A 287 26.22 16.11 7.23
CA PRO A 287 27.35 15.22 7.46
C PRO A 287 27.53 14.31 6.26
N VAL A 288 28.69 14.44 5.63
CA VAL A 288 29.07 13.68 4.43
C VAL A 288 29.71 12.33 4.78
N ASP A 289 30.37 12.25 5.94
CA ASP A 289 31.07 11.08 6.47
C ASP A 289 31.27 11.21 7.99
N ALA A 290 31.87 10.17 8.59
CA ALA A 290 32.09 10.06 10.04
C ALA A 290 33.01 11.14 10.64
N THR A 291 33.76 11.88 9.82
CA THR A 291 34.64 12.96 10.30
C THR A 291 33.90 14.29 10.48
N HIS A 292 32.66 14.39 9.98
CA HIS A 292 31.87 15.61 10.08
C HIS A 292 31.38 15.85 11.52
N PRO A 293 31.44 17.08 12.07
CA PRO A 293 31.04 17.36 13.46
C PRO A 293 29.64 16.89 13.83
N SER A 294 28.67 17.06 12.92
CA SER A 294 27.28 16.64 13.12
C SER A 294 27.01 15.14 12.90
N PHE A 295 28.01 14.34 12.51
CA PHE A 295 27.82 12.90 12.27
C PHE A 295 27.59 12.10 13.56
N ALA A 296 28.27 12.45 14.64
CA ALA A 296 28.09 11.81 15.95
C ALA A 296 26.65 12.01 16.45
N GLU A 297 26.14 13.23 16.30
CA GLU A 297 24.76 13.57 16.66
C GLU A 297 23.74 12.86 15.77
N LEU A 298 23.96 12.83 14.45
CA LEU A 298 23.11 12.06 13.52
C LEU A 298 23.05 10.58 13.93
N THR A 299 24.19 10.00 14.31
CA THR A 299 24.27 8.61 14.78
C THR A 299 23.49 8.41 16.08
N ARG A 300 23.62 9.32 17.05
CA ARG A 300 22.88 9.32 18.31
C ARG A 300 21.37 9.33 18.06
N VAL A 301 20.88 10.31 17.30
CA VAL A 301 19.46 10.44 16.96
C VAL A 301 18.97 9.18 16.26
N SER A 302 19.68 8.71 15.23
CA SER A 302 19.28 7.50 14.50
C SER A 302 19.14 6.28 15.42
N THR A 303 20.06 6.11 16.36
CA THR A 303 20.05 4.99 17.32
C THR A 303 18.90 5.14 18.31
N GLY A 304 18.68 6.35 18.83
CA GLY A 304 17.56 6.65 19.75
C GLY A 304 16.19 6.45 19.12
N VAL A 305 16.03 6.77 17.82
CA VAL A 305 14.78 6.57 17.09
C VAL A 305 14.33 5.09 17.10
N ALA A 306 15.27 4.14 17.10
CA ALA A 306 14.95 2.72 17.13
C ALA A 306 14.38 2.24 18.49
N ALA A 307 14.43 3.08 19.53
CA ALA A 307 13.88 2.81 20.84
C ALA A 307 12.53 3.54 21.09
N LEU A 308 12.01 4.28 20.11
CA LEU A 308 10.73 4.96 20.23
C LEU A 308 9.57 3.99 19.96
N ASP A 309 8.76 3.73 20.99
CA ASP A 309 7.57 2.86 20.89
C ASP A 309 6.26 3.63 20.69
N VAL A 310 6.33 4.97 20.58
CA VAL A 310 5.16 5.82 20.32
C VAL A 310 4.59 5.61 18.91
N PRO A 311 3.29 5.86 18.68
CA PRO A 311 2.72 5.87 17.33
C PRO A 311 3.52 6.73 16.35
N ALA A 312 3.73 6.19 15.14
CA ALA A 312 4.51 6.84 14.10
C ALA A 312 3.76 6.90 12.77
N LEU A 313 3.80 8.04 12.08
CA LEU A 313 3.23 8.24 10.74
C LEU A 313 4.32 8.70 9.77
N MET A 314 4.37 8.11 8.57
CA MET A 314 5.26 8.52 7.49
C MET A 314 4.45 8.81 6.23
N LEU A 315 4.47 10.06 5.77
CA LEU A 315 3.82 10.52 4.55
C LEU A 315 4.90 10.85 3.51
N TRP A 316 5.04 10.00 2.50
CA TRP A 316 6.24 9.95 1.68
C TRP A 316 6.01 10.23 0.20
N GLY A 317 6.83 11.09 -0.41
CA GLY A 317 6.89 11.36 -1.84
C GLY A 317 8.04 10.62 -2.53
N PRO A 318 7.80 9.52 -3.28
CA PRO A 318 8.86 8.72 -3.87
C PRO A 318 9.62 9.39 -5.03
N ARG A 319 9.12 10.52 -5.55
CA ARG A 319 9.81 11.29 -6.61
C ARG A 319 10.85 12.26 -6.08
N ASP A 320 11.03 12.33 -4.76
CA ASP A 320 12.04 13.19 -4.15
C ASP A 320 13.48 12.78 -4.60
N PRO A 321 14.22 13.68 -5.25
CA PRO A 321 15.59 13.39 -5.72
C PRO A 321 16.63 13.45 -4.58
N VAL A 322 16.28 13.98 -3.41
CA VAL A 322 17.13 14.15 -2.24
C VAL A 322 16.87 13.02 -1.24
N PHE A 323 15.63 12.91 -0.75
CA PHE A 323 15.22 11.88 0.21
C PHE A 323 14.50 10.73 -0.51
N SER A 324 15.29 9.88 -1.17
CA SER A 324 14.77 8.73 -1.89
C SER A 324 14.20 7.64 -0.96
N ASP A 325 13.51 6.67 -1.55
CA ASP A 325 12.94 5.50 -0.87
C ASP A 325 13.92 4.76 0.06
N ARG A 326 15.23 4.89 -0.12
CA ARG A 326 16.21 4.29 0.81
C ARG A 326 16.06 4.79 2.24
N TYR A 327 15.75 6.07 2.42
CA TYR A 327 15.68 6.71 3.74
C TYR A 327 14.38 6.34 4.46
N LEU A 328 13.27 6.25 3.73
CA LEU A 328 12.05 5.66 4.28
C LEU A 328 12.29 4.18 4.65
N GLY A 329 13.10 3.45 3.89
CA GLY A 329 13.47 2.07 4.24
C GLY A 329 14.27 1.98 5.54
N ASP A 330 15.16 2.95 5.78
CA ASP A 330 15.89 3.04 7.05
C ASP A 330 14.96 3.37 8.22
N LEU A 331 14.09 4.36 8.05
CA LEU A 331 13.11 4.74 9.06
C LEU A 331 12.17 3.58 9.41
N MET A 332 11.67 2.84 8.42
CA MET A 332 10.81 1.67 8.66
C MET A 332 11.53 0.52 9.38
N ARG A 333 12.85 0.35 9.19
CA ARG A 333 13.62 -0.63 9.97
C ARG A 333 13.74 -0.22 11.44
N ARG A 334 13.80 1.09 11.72
CA ARG A 334 13.90 1.64 13.08
C ARG A 334 12.54 1.73 13.76
N LEU A 335 11.49 2.04 13.01
CA LEU A 335 10.10 2.17 13.45
C LEU A 335 9.22 1.18 12.67
N PRO A 336 9.33 -0.14 12.93
CA PRO A 336 8.61 -1.16 12.16
C PRO A 336 7.09 -1.11 12.34
N HIS A 337 6.60 -0.42 13.38
CA HIS A 337 5.18 -0.19 13.66
C HIS A 337 4.61 1.07 13.00
N ALA A 338 5.41 1.84 12.26
CA ALA A 338 4.95 3.08 11.65
C ALA A 338 3.87 2.85 10.60
N ASP A 339 2.82 3.68 10.66
CA ASP A 339 1.86 3.82 9.57
C ASP A 339 2.54 4.56 8.41
N VAL A 340 2.55 3.97 7.23
CA VAL A 340 3.19 4.56 6.05
C VAL A 340 2.16 4.78 4.96
N THR A 341 2.16 5.97 4.36
CA THR A 341 1.50 6.21 3.07
C THR A 341 2.45 6.85 2.08
N ARG A 342 2.51 6.25 0.88
CA ARG A 342 3.27 6.77 -0.26
C ARG A 342 2.38 7.49 -1.26
N PHE A 343 2.83 8.66 -1.70
CA PHE A 343 2.20 9.44 -2.76
C PHE A 343 3.06 9.38 -4.01
N GLU A 344 2.80 8.40 -4.87
CA GLU A 344 3.61 8.08 -6.07
C GLU A 344 3.81 9.23 -7.09
N ARG A 345 3.06 10.32 -6.92
CA ARG A 345 3.17 11.55 -7.72
C ARG A 345 3.86 12.70 -7.00
N ALA A 346 3.97 12.66 -5.67
CA ALA A 346 4.63 13.67 -4.87
C ALA A 346 6.16 13.51 -4.93
N GLY A 347 6.84 14.65 -4.89
CA GLY A 347 8.28 14.78 -4.81
C GLY A 347 8.73 15.22 -3.42
N HIS A 348 9.53 16.28 -3.39
CA HIS A 348 10.23 16.71 -2.18
C HIS A 348 9.35 17.49 -1.20
N LEU A 349 8.45 18.36 -1.70
CA LEU A 349 7.59 19.21 -0.87
C LEU A 349 6.22 18.55 -0.68
N VAL A 350 6.18 17.40 0.00
CA VAL A 350 4.95 16.59 0.15
C VAL A 350 3.75 17.39 0.68
N GLY A 351 3.98 18.30 1.64
CA GLY A 351 2.91 19.17 2.18
C GLY A 351 2.31 20.17 1.17
N GLU A 352 3.03 20.47 0.09
CA GLU A 352 2.52 21.26 -1.03
C GLU A 352 1.94 20.39 -2.14
N ASP A 353 2.56 19.23 -2.39
CA ASP A 353 2.23 18.31 -3.48
C ASP A 353 0.89 17.57 -3.25
N VAL A 354 0.56 17.28 -1.99
CA VAL A 354 -0.66 16.58 -1.58
C VAL A 354 -1.29 17.19 -0.31
N PRO A 355 -2.62 17.06 -0.11
CA PRO A 355 -3.29 17.59 1.07
C PRO A 355 -3.03 16.74 2.31
N VAL A 356 -1.84 16.90 2.93
CA VAL A 356 -1.42 16.11 4.11
C VAL A 356 -2.20 16.42 5.40
N ALA A 357 -2.72 17.64 5.53
CA ALA A 357 -3.39 18.08 6.76
C ALA A 357 -4.60 17.21 7.16
N PRO A 358 -5.60 16.94 6.30
CA PRO A 358 -6.71 16.05 6.64
C PRO A 358 -6.27 14.61 6.96
N MET A 359 -5.16 14.15 6.36
CA MET A 359 -4.60 12.83 6.62
C MET A 359 -3.96 12.75 8.01
N ILE A 360 -3.19 13.78 8.38
CA ILE A 360 -2.60 13.93 9.71
C ILE A 360 -3.70 13.97 10.77
N LEU A 361 -4.74 14.77 10.56
CA LEU A 361 -5.84 14.89 11.53
C LEU A 361 -6.63 13.59 11.66
N SER A 362 -6.88 12.89 10.55
CA SER A 362 -7.51 11.56 10.59
C SER A 362 -6.68 10.54 11.35
N TRP A 363 -5.35 10.57 11.18
CA TRP A 363 -4.44 9.71 11.93
C TRP A 363 -4.43 10.04 13.42
N LEU A 364 -4.43 11.33 13.77
CA LEU A 364 -4.49 11.76 15.17
C LEU A 364 -5.81 11.34 15.82
N ASP A 365 -6.93 11.44 15.10
CA ASP A 365 -8.23 10.96 15.58
C ASP A 365 -8.22 9.43 15.82
N ASP A 366 -7.64 8.66 14.91
CA ASP A 366 -7.53 7.19 15.07
C ASP A 366 -6.66 6.76 16.24
N ARG A 367 -5.60 7.52 16.54
CA ARG A 367 -4.61 7.17 17.56
C ARG A 367 -4.91 7.76 18.93
N PHE A 368 -5.58 8.91 18.98
CA PHE A 368 -5.79 9.69 20.20
C PHE A 368 -7.26 10.08 20.44
N GLY A 369 -8.18 9.73 19.55
CA GLY A 369 -9.62 9.93 19.76
C GLY A 369 -10.21 9.03 20.82
N ALA A 370 -11.29 9.50 21.46
CA ALA A 370 -12.07 8.67 22.38
C ALA A 370 -12.77 7.56 21.57
N ALA A 371 -12.71 6.32 22.06
CA ALA A 371 -13.47 5.23 21.46
C ALA A 371 -14.97 5.61 21.44
N PRO A 372 -15.70 5.37 20.33
CA PRO A 372 -17.14 5.53 20.32
C PRO A 372 -17.72 4.67 21.44
N VAL A 373 -18.38 5.30 22.42
CA VAL A 373 -19.21 4.55 23.37
C VAL A 373 -20.33 3.94 22.54
N PRO A 374 -20.48 2.61 22.49
CA PRO A 374 -21.61 2.01 21.79
C PRO A 374 -22.88 2.58 22.39
N SER A 375 -23.70 3.25 21.57
CA SER A 375 -25.04 3.66 21.97
C SER A 375 -25.79 2.42 22.43
N ALA A 376 -26.14 2.40 23.72
CA ALA A 376 -26.97 1.36 24.32
C ALA A 376 -28.41 1.53 23.83
N ALA A 377 -28.64 1.23 22.55
CA ALA A 377 -29.96 1.16 21.95
C ALA A 377 -30.03 -0.08 21.05
N GLU A 378 -30.58 -1.14 21.66
CA GLU A 378 -31.25 -2.27 21.02
C GLU A 378 -30.43 -3.16 20.06
N VAL A 379 -29.63 -4.05 20.65
CA VAL A 379 -29.49 -5.41 20.11
C VAL A 379 -29.94 -6.37 21.21
N SER A 380 -31.20 -6.82 21.12
CA SER A 380 -31.63 -8.00 21.86
C SER A 380 -30.92 -9.22 21.28
N PRO A 381 -30.22 -10.04 22.07
CA PRO A 381 -29.62 -11.26 21.57
C PRO A 381 -30.73 -12.29 21.37
N VAL A 382 -31.18 -12.45 20.12
CA VAL A 382 -31.80 -13.72 19.73
C VAL A 382 -30.65 -14.71 19.65
N ALA A 383 -30.54 -15.55 20.67
CA ALA A 383 -29.62 -16.67 20.68
C ALA A 383 -30.02 -17.68 19.59
N SER A 384 -29.50 -17.50 18.39
CA SER A 384 -29.36 -18.60 17.44
C SER A 384 -28.10 -19.36 17.83
N GLU A 385 -28.27 -20.52 18.45
CA GLU A 385 -27.21 -21.52 18.63
C GLU A 385 -26.67 -21.91 17.25
N THR A 386 -25.69 -21.16 16.76
CA THR A 386 -24.85 -21.59 15.64
C THR A 386 -23.74 -22.43 16.27
N PRO A 387 -23.52 -23.68 15.81
CA PRO A 387 -22.44 -24.49 16.35
C PRO A 387 -21.14 -23.72 16.21
N ALA A 388 -20.42 -23.51 17.31
CA ALA A 388 -19.09 -22.94 17.29
C ALA A 388 -18.25 -23.73 16.27
N ALA A 389 -18.03 -23.13 15.10
CA ALA A 389 -17.23 -23.75 14.06
C ALA A 389 -15.82 -23.90 14.64
N ARG A 390 -15.44 -25.14 14.96
CA ARG A 390 -14.04 -25.47 15.29
C ARG A 390 -13.18 -24.82 14.23
N GLN A 391 -12.31 -23.88 14.63
CA GLN A 391 -11.40 -23.26 13.69
C GLN A 391 -10.67 -24.36 12.94
N PRO A 392 -10.68 -24.35 11.59
CA PRO A 392 -9.92 -25.33 10.84
C PRO A 392 -8.46 -25.24 11.28
N HIS A 393 -7.86 -26.40 11.56
CA HIS A 393 -6.47 -26.50 11.94
C HIS A 393 -5.62 -25.82 10.86
N PHE A 394 -4.82 -24.83 11.22
CA PHE A 394 -3.93 -24.16 10.27
C PHE A 394 -2.94 -25.18 9.69
N ALA A 395 -2.84 -25.23 8.36
CA ALA A 395 -1.84 -25.99 7.64
C ALA A 395 -1.06 -25.03 6.73
N PRO A 396 0.28 -25.00 6.79
CA PRO A 396 1.07 -24.16 5.90
C PRO A 396 0.93 -24.65 4.45
N LEU A 397 1.06 -23.74 3.49
CA LEU A 397 0.85 -24.04 2.05
C LEU A 397 1.70 -25.21 1.52
N TRP A 398 2.87 -25.48 2.13
CA TRP A 398 3.75 -26.56 1.73
C TRP A 398 3.44 -27.92 2.39
N SER A 399 2.43 -28.02 3.27
CA SER A 399 2.13 -29.27 4.00
C SER A 399 1.86 -30.43 3.05
N VAL A 400 1.14 -30.19 1.96
CA VAL A 400 0.85 -31.19 0.92
C VAL A 400 2.14 -31.72 0.28
N LEU A 401 3.17 -30.90 0.16
CA LEU A 401 4.47 -31.32 -0.36
C LEU A 401 5.22 -32.20 0.66
N ASP A 402 5.06 -31.96 1.97
CA ASP A 402 5.58 -32.84 3.03
C ASP A 402 4.85 -34.20 3.01
N GLU A 403 3.52 -34.19 2.94
CA GLU A 403 2.69 -35.41 2.85
C GLU A 403 3.02 -36.26 1.62
N ARG A 404 3.34 -35.62 0.49
CA ARG A 404 3.68 -36.26 -0.78
C ARG A 404 5.18 -36.38 -1.06
N ALA A 405 6.03 -36.28 -0.04
CA ALA A 405 7.48 -36.29 -0.23
C ALA A 405 8.02 -37.55 -0.96
N GLY A 406 7.33 -38.69 -0.86
CA GLY A 406 7.66 -39.94 -1.54
C GLY A 406 6.96 -40.17 -2.89
N ASP A 407 6.02 -39.31 -3.27
CA ASP A 407 5.15 -39.50 -4.44
C ASP A 407 5.90 -39.17 -5.75
N ARG A 408 5.97 -40.14 -6.67
CA ARG A 408 6.66 -40.01 -7.96
C ARG A 408 5.74 -39.58 -9.11
N SER A 409 4.44 -39.42 -8.86
CA SER A 409 3.49 -38.86 -9.81
C SER A 409 3.76 -37.37 -10.07
N ALA A 410 3.21 -36.84 -11.15
CA ALA A 410 3.41 -35.45 -11.57
C ALA A 410 2.79 -34.47 -10.56
N ALA A 411 3.52 -33.40 -10.23
CA ALA A 411 3.02 -32.25 -9.47
C ALA A 411 2.85 -31.02 -10.36
N VAL A 412 3.85 -30.77 -11.20
CA VAL A 412 3.89 -29.62 -12.13
C VAL A 412 4.31 -30.10 -13.51
N VAL A 413 3.57 -29.71 -14.53
CA VAL A 413 3.87 -29.95 -15.94
C VAL A 413 4.06 -28.60 -16.65
N GLU A 414 5.18 -28.45 -17.34
CA GLU A 414 5.49 -27.25 -18.14
C GLU A 414 5.35 -27.57 -19.63
N MET A 415 4.50 -26.82 -20.32
CA MET A 415 4.40 -26.82 -21.78
C MET A 415 5.44 -25.82 -22.31
N ALA A 416 6.56 -26.27 -22.90
CA ALA A 416 7.61 -25.33 -23.30
C ALA A 416 7.17 -24.42 -24.46
N PRO A 417 7.51 -23.11 -24.44
CA PRO A 417 7.16 -22.20 -25.51
C PRO A 417 7.92 -22.53 -26.80
N ARG A 418 7.22 -22.47 -27.94
CA ARG A 418 7.75 -22.74 -29.30
C ARG A 418 9.01 -21.95 -29.69
N GLY A 419 9.41 -20.91 -28.94
CA GLY A 419 10.57 -20.05 -29.20
C GLY A 419 11.89 -20.45 -28.54
N MET A 420 11.91 -21.35 -27.56
CA MET A 420 13.14 -21.75 -26.84
C MET A 420 13.77 -23.01 -27.48
N ARG A 421 14.08 -22.97 -28.77
CA ARG A 421 14.91 -24.01 -29.40
C ARG A 421 16.30 -23.95 -28.79
N ARG A 422 16.63 -24.88 -27.88
CA ARG A 422 18.05 -25.19 -27.61
C ARG A 422 18.64 -25.57 -28.97
N ARG A 423 19.64 -24.80 -29.43
CA ARG A 423 20.62 -25.31 -30.40
C ARG A 423 21.33 -26.47 -29.69
N SER A 424 20.80 -27.68 -29.81
CA SER A 424 21.61 -28.87 -29.55
C SER A 424 22.72 -28.86 -30.60
N ALA A 425 23.95 -28.97 -30.12
CA ALA A 425 25.12 -29.10 -30.96
C ALA A 425 24.88 -30.17 -32.03
N ALA A 426 25.20 -29.82 -33.28
CA ALA A 426 25.29 -30.78 -34.35
C ALA A 426 26.32 -31.84 -33.99
N GLY A 427 25.97 -33.12 -34.14
CA GLY A 427 26.95 -34.21 -34.19
C GLY A 427 26.61 -35.47 -33.40
N SER A 428 25.56 -36.19 -33.80
CA SER A 428 25.67 -37.64 -34.05
C SER A 428 24.41 -38.13 -34.77
N ALA A 429 24.62 -38.85 -35.86
CA ALA A 429 23.58 -39.42 -36.69
C ALA A 429 22.90 -40.59 -35.97
N GLY A 430 21.56 -40.64 -36.04
CA GLY A 430 20.79 -41.84 -35.70
C GLY A 430 19.36 -41.56 -35.24
N GLY A 431 18.38 -41.88 -36.08
CA GLY A 431 17.00 -42.14 -35.66
C GLY A 431 16.06 -40.93 -35.58
N VAL A 432 15.20 -40.79 -36.59
CA VAL A 432 14.02 -39.92 -36.55
C VAL A 432 13.01 -40.51 -35.56
N ASP A 433 12.75 -39.81 -34.45
CA ASP A 433 11.49 -39.92 -33.73
C ASP A 433 10.89 -38.51 -33.55
N ALA A 434 9.92 -38.19 -34.41
CA ALA A 434 9.29 -36.87 -34.52
C ALA A 434 8.27 -36.59 -33.38
N ARG A 435 8.55 -37.06 -32.15
CA ARG A 435 7.63 -36.97 -31.00
C ARG A 435 8.25 -36.43 -29.71
N SER A 436 9.43 -35.80 -29.76
CA SER A 436 9.94 -35.02 -28.61
C SER A 436 9.11 -33.76 -28.41
N THR A 437 7.90 -33.91 -27.86
CA THR A 437 7.11 -32.83 -27.30
C THR A 437 7.90 -32.24 -26.14
N ASN A 438 8.17 -30.93 -26.20
CA ASN A 438 8.94 -30.21 -25.18
C ASN A 438 8.09 -30.03 -23.90
N ILE A 439 7.75 -31.13 -23.23
CA ILE A 439 6.99 -31.15 -21.98
C ILE A 439 7.97 -31.51 -20.86
N ARG A 440 8.08 -30.66 -19.83
CA ARG A 440 8.86 -30.95 -18.62
C ARG A 440 7.91 -31.31 -17.49
N THR A 441 8.02 -32.53 -16.98
CA THR A 441 7.24 -33.00 -15.84
C THR A 441 8.10 -33.04 -14.58
N VAL A 442 7.62 -32.44 -13.50
CA VAL A 442 8.24 -32.46 -12.18
C VAL A 442 7.33 -33.23 -11.23
N SER A 443 7.86 -34.29 -10.63
CA SER A 443 7.12 -35.09 -9.65
C SER A 443 7.03 -34.42 -8.29
N TRP A 444 6.07 -34.84 -7.45
CA TRP A 444 5.94 -34.36 -6.06
C TRP A 444 7.24 -34.56 -5.26
N ALA A 445 7.84 -35.74 -5.31
CA ALA A 445 9.11 -36.05 -4.64
C ALA A 445 10.29 -35.20 -5.13
N LEU A 446 10.31 -34.85 -6.42
CA LEU A 446 11.33 -33.92 -6.96
C LEU A 446 11.05 -32.49 -6.50
N LEU A 447 9.80 -32.03 -6.58
CA LEU A 447 9.41 -30.68 -6.16
C LEU A 447 9.72 -30.46 -4.68
N LYS A 448 9.30 -31.38 -3.81
CA LYS A 448 9.58 -31.34 -2.37
C LYS A 448 11.07 -31.24 -2.09
N ARG A 449 11.87 -32.15 -2.68
CA ARG A 449 13.33 -32.12 -2.50
C ARG A 449 13.92 -30.79 -2.95
N ARG A 450 13.47 -30.25 -4.10
CA ARG A 450 13.94 -28.96 -4.61
C ARG A 450 13.56 -27.80 -3.70
N VAL A 451 12.35 -27.82 -3.11
CA VAL A 451 11.92 -26.83 -2.12
C VAL A 451 12.82 -26.86 -0.88
N ASP A 452 13.13 -28.04 -0.34
CA ASP A 452 14.02 -28.17 0.82
C ASP A 452 15.44 -27.70 0.51
N GLU A 453 16.00 -28.14 -0.63
CA GLU A 453 17.34 -27.73 -1.10
C GLU A 453 17.41 -26.21 -1.35
N LEU A 454 16.38 -25.62 -1.96
CA LEU A 454 16.34 -24.17 -2.18
C LEU A 454 16.18 -23.39 -0.88
N ALA A 455 15.33 -23.83 0.05
CA ALA A 455 15.15 -23.16 1.34
C ALA A 455 16.45 -23.15 2.14
N ALA A 456 17.13 -24.30 2.23
CA ALA A 456 18.44 -24.41 2.89
C ALA A 456 19.52 -23.60 2.17
N GLY A 457 19.52 -23.61 0.83
CA GLY A 457 20.46 -22.83 0.01
C GLY A 457 20.28 -21.32 0.15
N LEU A 458 19.04 -20.84 0.17
CA LEU A 458 18.70 -19.43 0.41
C LEU A 458 19.15 -18.98 1.80
N ALA A 459 18.89 -19.79 2.83
CA ALA A 459 19.38 -19.53 4.18
C ALA A 459 20.93 -19.45 4.22
N ALA A 460 21.62 -20.35 3.52
CA ALA A 460 23.08 -20.39 3.47
C ALA A 460 23.71 -19.15 2.81
N VAL A 461 23.01 -18.50 1.88
CA VAL A 461 23.49 -17.25 1.26
C VAL A 461 22.98 -15.98 1.97
N GLY A 462 22.33 -16.14 3.12
CA GLY A 462 21.99 -15.05 4.03
C GLY A 462 20.57 -14.53 3.94
N VAL A 463 19.65 -15.21 3.22
CA VAL A 463 18.22 -14.87 3.26
C VAL A 463 17.66 -15.24 4.63
N LYS A 464 16.96 -14.30 5.26
CA LYS A 464 16.39 -14.43 6.61
C LYS A 464 14.86 -14.45 6.58
N ARG A 465 14.29 -14.92 7.68
CA ARG A 465 12.84 -14.77 7.96
C ARG A 465 12.49 -13.28 7.95
N GLY A 466 11.41 -12.93 7.24
CA GLY A 466 10.95 -11.55 7.06
C GLY A 466 11.56 -10.83 5.85
N ASP A 467 12.66 -11.32 5.28
CA ASP A 467 13.25 -10.73 4.07
C ASP A 467 12.27 -10.84 2.91
N ARG A 468 12.13 -9.76 2.14
CA ARG A 468 11.27 -9.66 0.97
C ARG A 468 12.03 -10.14 -0.26
N VAL A 469 11.46 -11.12 -0.95
CA VAL A 469 12.05 -11.75 -2.13
C VAL A 469 11.16 -11.50 -3.35
N SER A 470 11.64 -10.65 -4.27
CA SER A 470 10.93 -10.36 -5.52
C SER A 470 11.15 -11.47 -6.53
N LEU A 471 10.07 -12.11 -6.97
CA LEU A 471 10.09 -13.21 -7.93
C LEU A 471 9.75 -12.72 -9.34
N LEU A 472 10.77 -12.60 -10.19
CA LEU A 472 10.68 -12.24 -11.61
C LEU A 472 11.00 -13.46 -12.49
N VAL A 473 10.34 -14.56 -12.17
CA VAL A 473 10.51 -15.88 -12.78
C VAL A 473 9.23 -16.21 -13.56
N PRO A 474 9.31 -16.71 -14.80
CA PRO A 474 8.14 -17.18 -15.54
C PRO A 474 7.42 -18.33 -14.80
N PRO A 475 6.10 -18.50 -14.98
CA PRO A 475 5.35 -19.62 -14.45
C PRO A 475 5.94 -20.98 -14.87
N GLY A 476 6.04 -21.88 -13.90
CA GLY A 476 6.66 -23.20 -14.07
C GLY A 476 7.15 -23.78 -12.74
N ALA A 477 7.86 -24.89 -12.81
CA ALA A 477 8.38 -25.62 -11.66
C ALA A 477 9.44 -24.81 -10.91
N ASP A 478 10.26 -24.00 -11.58
CA ASP A 478 11.30 -23.21 -10.92
C ASP A 478 10.68 -22.06 -10.08
N LEU A 479 9.67 -21.35 -10.60
CA LEU A 479 8.91 -20.36 -9.83
C LEU A 479 8.18 -21.02 -8.65
N THR A 480 7.54 -22.16 -8.90
CA THR A 480 6.84 -22.95 -7.86
C THR A 480 7.82 -23.31 -6.74
N ALA A 481 8.94 -23.97 -7.07
CA ALA A 481 9.90 -24.41 -6.07
C ALA A 481 10.48 -23.25 -5.25
N VAL A 482 10.83 -22.13 -5.88
CA VAL A 482 11.35 -20.95 -5.19
C VAL A 482 10.29 -20.30 -4.29
N LEU A 483 9.03 -20.21 -4.74
CA LEU A 483 7.93 -19.66 -3.94
C LEU A 483 7.75 -20.47 -2.66
N TYR A 484 7.60 -21.80 -2.76
CA TYR A 484 7.43 -22.66 -1.58
C TYR A 484 8.68 -22.68 -0.70
N ALA A 485 9.89 -22.56 -1.27
CA ALA A 485 11.12 -22.44 -0.49
C ALA A 485 11.16 -21.14 0.33
N CYS A 486 10.77 -20.01 -0.25
CA CYS A 486 10.68 -18.72 0.45
C CYS A 486 9.64 -18.79 1.59
N LEU A 487 8.44 -19.31 1.29
CA LEU A 487 7.38 -19.48 2.29
C LEU A 487 7.83 -20.38 3.45
N ARG A 488 8.50 -21.51 3.16
CA ARG A 488 9.02 -22.43 4.17
C ARG A 488 10.13 -21.81 5.03
N LEU A 489 10.98 -20.98 4.44
CA LEU A 489 12.01 -20.21 5.14
C LEU A 489 11.42 -19.07 6.01
N GLY A 490 10.17 -18.68 5.75
CA GLY A 490 9.53 -17.51 6.36
C GLY A 490 9.96 -16.18 5.72
N ALA A 491 10.47 -16.22 4.49
CA ALA A 491 10.72 -15.03 3.67
C ALA A 491 9.41 -14.57 3.01
N VAL A 492 9.25 -13.26 2.83
CA VAL A 492 8.05 -12.65 2.24
C VAL A 492 8.15 -12.66 0.72
N VAL A 493 7.24 -13.35 0.06
CA VAL A 493 7.24 -13.42 -1.41
C VAL A 493 6.62 -12.14 -1.99
N VAL A 494 7.38 -11.41 -2.81
CA VAL A 494 6.88 -10.26 -3.56
C VAL A 494 6.62 -10.67 -5.00
N VAL A 495 5.35 -10.62 -5.41
CA VAL A 495 4.94 -10.91 -6.79
C VAL A 495 4.36 -9.65 -7.40
N ALA A 496 4.96 -9.22 -8.50
CA ALA A 496 4.44 -8.12 -9.30
C ALA A 496 4.08 -8.63 -10.70
N ASP A 497 2.84 -8.40 -11.09
CA ASP A 497 2.35 -8.88 -12.36
C ASP A 497 3.07 -8.24 -13.56
N ALA A 498 3.50 -9.04 -14.51
CA ALA A 498 4.18 -8.54 -15.71
C ALA A 498 3.28 -7.64 -16.58
N GLY A 499 1.95 -7.75 -16.48
CA GLY A 499 0.96 -6.88 -17.12
C GLY A 499 0.97 -5.43 -16.62
N LEU A 500 1.72 -5.12 -15.55
CA LEU A 500 1.96 -3.74 -15.08
C LEU A 500 2.80 -2.90 -16.05
N GLY A 501 3.44 -3.54 -17.03
CA GLY A 501 4.46 -2.89 -17.87
C GLY A 501 5.71 -2.51 -17.07
N ILE A 502 6.76 -2.03 -17.76
CA ILE A 502 8.05 -1.76 -17.11
C ILE A 502 7.94 -0.66 -16.04
N ALA A 503 7.16 0.40 -16.30
CA ALA A 503 6.99 1.49 -15.35
C ALA A 503 6.23 1.05 -14.09
N GLY A 504 5.14 0.28 -14.25
CA GLY A 504 4.37 -0.25 -13.13
C GLY A 504 5.15 -1.29 -12.33
N LEU A 505 5.87 -2.19 -13.01
CA LEU A 505 6.74 -3.18 -12.38
C LEU A 505 7.87 -2.50 -11.60
N SER A 506 8.50 -1.47 -12.17
CA SER A 506 9.57 -0.72 -11.49
C SER A 506 9.06 -0.04 -10.22
N ARG A 507 7.86 0.52 -10.27
CA ARG A 507 7.20 1.11 -9.10
C ARG A 507 6.90 0.06 -8.04
N ALA A 508 6.33 -1.08 -8.41
CA ALA A 508 6.01 -2.17 -7.49
C ALA A 508 7.26 -2.72 -6.79
N VAL A 509 8.32 -3.03 -7.56
CA VAL A 509 9.57 -3.59 -7.02
C VAL A 509 10.28 -2.58 -6.11
N ARG A 510 10.41 -1.32 -6.52
CA ARG A 510 11.01 -0.27 -5.66
C ARG A 510 10.13 0.00 -4.43
N GLY A 511 8.82 -0.08 -4.60
CA GLY A 511 7.83 0.08 -3.54
C GLY A 511 7.97 -0.96 -2.45
N ALA A 512 8.03 -2.22 -2.87
CA ALA A 512 8.16 -3.38 -1.99
C ALA A 512 9.52 -3.46 -1.29
N ARG A 513 10.58 -2.85 -1.86
CA ARG A 513 11.96 -2.87 -1.35
C ARG A 513 12.48 -4.28 -1.02
N PRO A 514 12.52 -5.19 -1.99
CA PRO A 514 13.07 -6.52 -1.75
C PRO A 514 14.56 -6.48 -1.36
N GLU A 515 14.94 -7.28 -0.38
CA GLU A 515 16.32 -7.63 -0.05
C GLU A 515 16.92 -8.54 -1.12
N HIS A 516 16.10 -9.33 -1.82
CA HIS A 516 16.53 -10.25 -2.87
C HIS A 516 15.64 -10.19 -4.11
N VAL A 517 16.25 -10.26 -5.30
CA VAL A 517 15.54 -10.35 -6.59
C VAL A 517 15.96 -11.63 -7.30
N ILE A 518 15.01 -12.56 -7.46
CA ILE A 518 15.21 -13.81 -8.18
C ILE A 518 14.57 -13.70 -9.55
N GLY A 519 15.34 -13.84 -10.64
CA GLY A 519 14.77 -13.65 -11.97
C GLY A 519 15.56 -14.24 -13.13
N ILE A 520 14.94 -14.21 -14.30
CA ILE A 520 15.60 -14.54 -15.58
C ILE A 520 16.54 -13.42 -16.02
N ALA A 521 17.48 -13.70 -16.92
CA ALA A 521 18.52 -12.74 -17.33
C ALA A 521 17.96 -11.38 -17.81
N THR A 522 16.84 -11.38 -18.55
CA THR A 522 16.18 -10.15 -19.01
C THR A 522 15.60 -9.33 -17.86
N ALA A 523 14.99 -9.99 -16.87
CA ALA A 523 14.48 -9.34 -15.66
C ALA A 523 15.62 -8.76 -14.81
N LEU A 524 16.74 -9.48 -14.66
CA LEU A 524 17.92 -9.00 -13.93
C LEU A 524 18.64 -7.86 -14.65
N ALA A 525 18.62 -7.84 -15.98
CA ALA A 525 19.09 -6.71 -16.77
C ALA A 525 18.22 -5.47 -16.54
N ALA A 526 16.88 -5.63 -16.51
CA ALA A 526 15.97 -4.55 -16.14
C ALA A 526 16.23 -4.06 -14.71
N ALA A 527 16.40 -4.97 -13.75
CA ALA A 527 16.73 -4.64 -12.36
C ALA A 527 18.03 -3.81 -12.26
N ARG A 528 19.07 -4.20 -12.99
CA ARG A 528 20.36 -3.47 -13.06
C ARG A 528 20.20 -2.07 -13.64
N ALA A 529 19.49 -1.96 -14.77
CA ALA A 529 19.34 -0.72 -15.53
C ALA A 529 18.42 0.29 -14.81
N LEU A 530 17.38 -0.22 -14.16
CA LEU A 530 16.39 0.58 -13.43
C LEU A 530 16.76 0.75 -11.94
N GLY A 531 17.90 0.23 -11.48
CA GLY A 531 18.35 0.37 -10.09
C GLY A 531 17.34 -0.18 -9.09
N TRP A 532 16.78 -1.37 -9.35
CA TRP A 532 15.93 -2.05 -8.38
C TRP A 532 16.78 -2.56 -7.20
N PRO A 533 16.28 -2.43 -5.96
CA PRO A 533 17.01 -2.86 -4.78
C PRO A 533 17.13 -4.39 -4.71
N GLY A 534 18.06 -4.85 -3.86
CA GLY A 534 18.21 -6.25 -3.51
C GLY A 534 19.35 -7.00 -4.21
N GLN A 535 19.82 -8.05 -3.56
CA GLN A 535 20.81 -8.98 -4.12
C GLN A 535 20.17 -9.79 -5.25
N ARG A 536 20.85 -9.87 -6.39
CA ARG A 536 20.31 -10.51 -7.59
C ARG A 536 20.74 -11.96 -7.69
N ILE A 537 19.75 -12.83 -7.91
CA ILE A 537 19.91 -14.27 -8.02
C ILE A 537 19.30 -14.71 -9.36
N SER A 538 20.08 -15.42 -10.18
CA SER A 538 19.62 -15.86 -11.50
C SER A 538 18.95 -17.23 -11.46
N VAL A 539 17.88 -17.40 -12.25
CA VAL A 539 17.20 -18.70 -12.39
C VAL A 539 18.12 -19.77 -12.98
N THR A 540 19.02 -19.38 -13.89
CA THR A 540 20.00 -20.26 -14.53
C THR A 540 21.43 -19.83 -14.20
N ARG A 541 22.41 -20.73 -14.37
CA ARG A 541 23.82 -20.35 -14.30
C ARG A 541 24.19 -19.50 -15.52
N LEU A 542 24.63 -18.28 -15.28
CA LEU A 542 25.13 -17.38 -16.32
C LEU A 542 26.64 -17.53 -16.50
N ALA A 543 27.15 -17.23 -17.69
CA ALA A 543 28.59 -17.11 -17.89
C ALA A 543 29.16 -15.98 -17.00
N ALA A 544 30.35 -16.17 -16.44
CA ALA A 544 30.95 -15.25 -15.46
C ALA A 544 30.96 -13.77 -15.92
N PRO A 545 31.30 -13.42 -17.19
CA PRO A 545 31.25 -12.04 -17.64
C PRO A 545 29.84 -11.43 -17.59
N LEU A 546 28.83 -12.22 -17.97
CA LEU A 546 27.44 -11.79 -17.95
C LEU A 546 26.90 -11.66 -16.51
N ALA A 547 27.25 -12.62 -15.64
CA ALA A 547 26.89 -12.57 -14.22
C ALA A 547 27.46 -11.31 -13.55
N ALA A 548 28.73 -11.00 -13.79
CA ALA A 548 29.39 -9.80 -13.28
C ALA A 548 28.74 -8.51 -13.83
N ALA A 549 28.50 -8.43 -15.15
CA ALA A 549 27.85 -7.27 -15.76
C ALA A 549 26.45 -7.01 -15.21
N LEU A 550 25.68 -8.08 -14.96
CA LEU A 550 24.35 -8.00 -14.37
C LEU A 550 24.39 -7.90 -12.84
N GLY A 551 25.55 -8.00 -12.19
CA GLY A 551 25.72 -8.01 -10.73
C GLY A 551 24.91 -9.11 -10.04
N VAL A 552 24.93 -10.31 -10.62
CA VAL A 552 24.31 -11.52 -10.08
C VAL A 552 25.27 -12.15 -9.08
N ALA A 553 24.80 -12.40 -7.85
CA ALA A 553 25.58 -12.98 -6.77
C ALA A 553 25.52 -14.51 -6.76
N HIS A 554 24.32 -15.07 -7.01
CA HIS A 554 24.08 -16.52 -6.96
C HIS A 554 23.16 -16.98 -8.09
N SER A 555 23.05 -18.28 -8.27
CA SER A 555 22.07 -18.89 -9.18
C SER A 555 21.27 -20.01 -8.51
N LEU A 556 20.04 -20.28 -8.94
CA LEU A 556 19.23 -21.37 -8.35
C LEU A 556 19.95 -22.74 -8.36
N PRO A 557 20.66 -23.16 -9.43
CA PRO A 557 21.42 -24.41 -9.41
C PRO A 557 22.54 -24.43 -8.35
N GLU A 558 23.13 -23.28 -8.04
CA GLU A 558 24.13 -23.15 -6.99
C GLU A 558 23.49 -23.23 -5.60
N LEU A 559 22.37 -22.53 -5.38
CA LEU A 559 21.62 -22.59 -4.13
C LEU A 559 21.15 -24.02 -3.83
N VAL A 560 20.63 -24.71 -4.83
CA VAL A 560 20.27 -26.13 -4.74
C VAL A 560 21.44 -26.99 -4.27
N ARG A 561 22.64 -26.78 -4.83
CA ARG A 561 23.85 -27.52 -4.42
C ARG A 561 24.23 -27.21 -2.97
N LEU A 562 24.27 -25.92 -2.61
CA LEU A 562 24.60 -25.48 -1.26
C LEU A 562 23.61 -26.02 -0.22
N GLY A 563 22.32 -26.00 -0.53
CA GLY A 563 21.29 -26.56 0.33
C GLY A 563 21.36 -28.08 0.45
N ALA A 564 21.64 -28.79 -0.64
CA ALA A 564 21.86 -30.24 -0.58
C ALA A 564 23.06 -30.61 0.30
N GLU A 565 24.16 -29.86 0.21
CA GLU A 565 25.35 -30.01 1.06
C GLU A 565 25.01 -29.72 2.54
N SER A 566 24.27 -28.65 2.81
CA SER A 566 23.82 -28.27 4.15
C SER A 566 22.92 -29.34 4.79
N LEU A 567 21.92 -29.82 4.04
CA LEU A 567 21.01 -30.87 4.49
C LEU A 567 21.72 -32.21 4.71
N ALA A 568 22.71 -32.56 3.88
CA ALA A 568 23.53 -33.74 4.07
C ALA A 568 24.38 -33.63 5.35
N GLY A 569 25.00 -32.47 5.60
CA GLY A 569 25.76 -32.20 6.82
C GLY A 569 24.91 -32.30 8.09
N ALA A 570 23.70 -31.73 8.07
CA ALA A 570 22.75 -31.80 9.19
C ALA A 570 22.34 -33.24 9.53
N ARG A 571 22.12 -34.10 8.52
CA ARG A 571 21.79 -35.53 8.72
C ARG A 571 22.94 -36.32 9.33
N VAL A 572 24.19 -36.02 8.93
CA VAL A 572 25.38 -36.65 9.51
C VAL A 572 25.56 -36.20 10.97
N ALA A 573 25.32 -34.92 11.28
CA ALA A 573 25.38 -34.42 12.65
C ALA A 573 24.29 -35.03 13.56
N ALA A 574 23.05 -35.14 13.07
CA ALA A 574 21.94 -35.77 13.80
C ALA A 574 22.14 -37.28 14.01
N GLY A 575 22.74 -37.97 13.04
CA GLY A 575 23.08 -39.40 13.16
C GLY A 575 24.30 -39.71 14.06
N ALA A 576 25.09 -38.70 14.43
CA ALA A 576 26.26 -38.82 15.29
C ALA A 576 25.99 -38.47 16.78
N ALA A 577 24.77 -38.06 17.13
CA ALA A 577 24.38 -37.87 18.52
C ALA A 577 24.29 -39.23 19.23
N PRO A 578 25.02 -39.47 20.35
CA PRO A 578 24.97 -40.75 21.03
C PRO A 578 23.58 -40.97 21.64
N ALA A 579 23.01 -42.15 21.41
CA ALA A 579 21.80 -42.61 22.07
C ALA A 579 22.02 -42.66 23.59
N ALA A 580 21.60 -41.61 24.29
CA ALA A 580 21.60 -41.59 25.75
C ALA A 580 20.39 -42.38 26.27
N GLY A 581 20.66 -43.60 26.71
CA GLY A 581 19.73 -44.41 27.48
C GLY A 581 19.35 -43.77 28.81
N ALA A 582 18.20 -44.19 29.31
CA ALA A 582 17.68 -43.86 30.62
C ALA A 582 18.72 -44.07 31.74
N ALA A 583 19.14 -43.00 32.40
CA ALA A 583 19.74 -43.04 33.72
C ALA A 583 19.51 -41.70 34.43
N ALA A 584 19.11 -41.81 35.70
CA ALA A 584 18.64 -40.75 36.56
C ALA A 584 19.67 -39.63 36.80
N ALA A 585 19.15 -38.40 36.92
CA ALA A 585 19.87 -37.26 37.44
C ALA A 585 20.36 -37.48 38.88
N PRO A 586 21.44 -36.79 39.26
CA PRO A 586 21.34 -35.98 40.47
C PRO A 586 21.74 -34.51 40.23
N ALA A 587 21.23 -33.69 41.16
CA ALA A 587 21.18 -32.24 41.16
C ALA A 587 22.45 -31.55 41.70
N ALA A 588 22.42 -30.21 41.61
CA ALA A 588 23.27 -29.18 42.24
C ALA A 588 24.62 -28.91 41.54
N GLY A 589 25.14 -27.69 41.44
CA GLY A 589 24.75 -26.40 42.04
C GLY A 589 25.62 -25.26 41.47
N ALA A 590 25.23 -24.04 41.82
CA ALA A 590 25.85 -22.78 41.39
C ALA A 590 27.29 -22.57 41.92
N ALA A 591 28.11 -21.83 41.16
CA ALA A 591 29.04 -20.81 41.69
C ALA A 591 29.76 -20.05 40.56
N ALA A 592 29.92 -18.75 40.78
CA ALA A 592 30.58 -17.75 39.95
C ALA A 592 32.11 -17.71 40.13
N ALA A 593 32.84 -17.10 39.18
CA ALA A 593 33.75 -15.95 39.42
C ALA A 593 34.77 -15.68 38.27
N ARG A 594 34.70 -14.43 37.77
CA ARG A 594 35.75 -13.45 37.34
C ARG A 594 37.22 -13.89 37.10
N ALA A 595 37.86 -13.40 36.03
CA ALA A 595 38.76 -12.20 36.03
C ALA A 595 39.58 -11.99 34.71
N ALA A 596 39.69 -10.70 34.30
CA ALA A 596 40.74 -9.95 33.55
C ALA A 596 41.67 -10.66 32.53
N GLY A 597 41.80 -10.20 31.27
CA GLY A 597 42.59 -9.03 30.83
C GLY A 597 43.34 -9.35 29.51
N PRO A 598 43.93 -8.37 28.78
CA PRO A 598 43.65 -8.07 27.37
C PRO A 598 44.66 -8.60 26.34
N THR A 599 44.26 -8.70 25.06
CA THR A 599 44.98 -8.33 23.81
C THR A 599 44.52 -9.18 22.60
N GLY A 600 44.52 -8.56 21.41
CA GLY A 600 44.70 -9.30 20.15
C GLY A 600 43.49 -9.37 19.22
N VAL A 601 43.44 -8.45 18.27
CA VAL A 601 42.61 -8.47 17.06
C VAL A 601 42.94 -9.71 16.23
N ALA A 602 41.97 -10.60 15.97
CA ALA A 602 41.99 -11.52 14.84
C ALA A 602 40.58 -12.02 14.50
N ALA A 603 40.25 -11.93 13.21
CA ALA A 603 39.00 -12.37 12.59
C ALA A 603 38.75 -13.88 12.74
N GLY A 604 37.50 -14.23 13.03
CA GLY A 604 37.01 -15.61 13.07
C GLY A 604 35.49 -15.64 13.10
N VAL A 605 34.86 -15.52 11.92
CA VAL A 605 33.44 -15.84 11.75
C VAL A 605 33.34 -17.37 11.78
N GLY A 606 33.07 -17.93 12.96
CA GLY A 606 32.63 -19.32 13.07
C GLY A 606 31.21 -19.45 12.52
N PRO A 607 30.86 -20.55 11.83
CA PRO A 607 29.49 -20.79 11.41
C PRO A 607 28.65 -20.96 12.68
N ALA A 608 27.70 -20.06 12.90
CA ALA A 608 26.66 -20.29 13.88
C ALA A 608 25.94 -21.57 13.47
N ALA A 609 26.12 -22.63 14.25
CA ALA A 609 25.39 -23.87 14.09
C ALA A 609 23.91 -23.56 14.29
N SER A 610 23.17 -23.44 13.19
CA SER A 610 21.72 -23.41 13.22
C SER A 610 21.22 -24.78 13.63
N ASP A 611 20.42 -24.81 14.68
CA ASP A 611 19.79 -25.98 15.25
C ASP A 611 19.05 -26.81 14.17
N PRO A 612 19.36 -28.11 13.97
CA PRO A 612 18.76 -28.94 12.92
C PRO A 612 17.27 -29.25 13.12
N ASP A 613 16.68 -28.87 14.27
CA ASP A 613 15.29 -29.17 14.64
C ASP A 613 14.30 -28.01 14.37
N ALA A 614 14.72 -26.96 13.66
CA ALA A 614 13.87 -25.82 13.28
C ALA A 614 12.89 -26.10 12.12
N THR A 615 12.48 -27.36 11.92
CA THR A 615 11.31 -27.69 11.10
C THR A 615 10.09 -27.83 12.01
N ALA A 616 9.06 -26.99 11.88
CA ALA A 616 7.69 -27.49 11.66
C ALA A 616 6.51 -26.49 11.71
N THR A 617 6.58 -25.25 12.21
CA THR A 617 5.37 -24.40 12.21
C THR A 617 5.64 -22.98 11.75
N ALA A 618 5.15 -22.67 10.54
CA ALA A 618 4.99 -21.29 10.12
C ALA A 618 4.17 -20.56 11.18
N ASP A 619 4.65 -19.41 11.64
CA ASP A 619 3.79 -18.45 12.33
C ASP A 619 2.62 -18.10 11.39
N PRO A 620 1.37 -18.48 11.72
CA PRO A 620 0.23 -18.28 10.83
C PRO A 620 -0.01 -16.80 10.52
N ASP A 621 0.36 -15.91 11.45
CA ASP A 621 0.08 -14.49 11.37
C ASP A 621 1.26 -13.69 10.80
N ALA A 622 2.38 -14.35 10.50
CA ALA A 622 3.47 -13.73 9.76
C ALA A 622 3.10 -13.47 8.29
N THR A 623 3.59 -12.36 7.76
CA THR A 623 3.46 -12.01 6.35
C THR A 623 4.08 -13.08 5.47
N ALA A 624 3.29 -13.61 4.55
CA ALA A 624 3.70 -14.62 3.58
C ALA A 624 3.97 -13.99 2.20
N ALA A 625 3.14 -13.04 1.78
CA ALA A 625 3.23 -12.47 0.43
C ALA A 625 2.79 -11.01 0.35
N VAL A 626 3.39 -10.29 -0.60
CA VAL A 626 2.92 -8.99 -1.10
C VAL A 626 2.62 -9.13 -2.60
N LEU A 627 1.35 -8.99 -2.97
CA LEU A 627 0.87 -9.18 -4.34
C LEU A 627 0.52 -7.83 -4.97
N PHE A 628 1.23 -7.45 -6.03
CA PHE A 628 0.94 -6.23 -6.79
C PHE A 628 0.10 -6.52 -8.03
N THR A 629 -1.02 -5.84 -8.16
CA THR A 629 -1.91 -5.93 -9.32
C THR A 629 -2.17 -4.57 -9.96
N SER A 630 -2.55 -4.60 -11.24
CA SER A 630 -2.88 -3.39 -12.00
C SER A 630 -4.19 -2.79 -11.49
N GLY A 631 -4.12 -1.63 -10.84
CA GLY A 631 -5.30 -0.82 -10.54
C GLY A 631 -5.92 -0.26 -11.83
N SER A 632 -7.25 -0.13 -11.87
CA SER A 632 -7.96 0.49 -12.99
C SER A 632 -7.88 2.02 -13.00
N THR A 633 -7.57 2.64 -11.86
CA THR A 633 -7.68 4.11 -11.65
C THR A 633 -6.50 4.71 -10.88
N GLY A 634 -5.39 3.97 -10.71
CA GLY A 634 -4.24 4.45 -9.93
C GLY A 634 -3.01 3.53 -9.95
N PRO A 635 -1.93 3.91 -9.24
CA PRO A 635 -0.74 3.07 -9.08
C PRO A 635 -1.08 1.68 -8.54
N ALA A 636 -0.30 0.66 -8.93
CA ALA A 636 -0.45 -0.70 -8.41
C ALA A 636 -0.32 -0.72 -6.87
N LYS A 637 -1.24 -1.42 -6.21
CA LYS A 637 -1.28 -1.55 -4.75
C LYS A 637 -0.67 -2.90 -4.36
N GLY A 638 0.18 -2.92 -3.34
CA GLY A 638 0.72 -4.16 -2.78
C GLY A 638 -0.25 -4.74 -1.75
N VAL A 639 -0.89 -5.86 -2.06
CA VAL A 639 -1.82 -6.54 -1.14
C VAL A 639 -1.05 -7.51 -0.26
N VAL A 640 -1.09 -7.30 1.06
CA VAL A 640 -0.34 -8.10 2.02
C VAL A 640 -1.18 -9.27 2.52
N TYR A 641 -0.62 -10.47 2.46
CA TYR A 641 -1.23 -11.71 2.97
C TYR A 641 -0.37 -12.35 4.04
N THR A 642 -1.01 -12.85 5.11
CA THR A 642 -0.40 -13.75 6.08
C THR A 642 -0.49 -15.21 5.63
N HIS A 643 0.29 -16.09 6.26
CA HIS A 643 0.18 -17.54 6.00
C HIS A 643 -1.25 -18.06 6.26
N ARG A 644 -1.91 -17.60 7.33
CA ARG A 644 -3.27 -17.97 7.70
C ARG A 644 -4.28 -17.60 6.61
N GLN A 645 -4.16 -16.41 6.04
CA GLN A 645 -5.07 -15.95 4.99
C GLN A 645 -4.91 -16.76 3.69
N LEU A 646 -3.66 -17.05 3.30
CA LEU A 646 -3.42 -17.91 2.14
C LEU A 646 -3.91 -19.34 2.36
N ALA A 647 -3.75 -19.90 3.57
CA ALA A 647 -4.26 -21.22 3.91
C ALA A 647 -5.80 -21.26 3.89
N ALA A 648 -6.46 -20.22 4.41
CA ALA A 648 -7.92 -20.07 4.35
C ALA A 648 -8.42 -20.01 2.89
N LEU A 649 -7.72 -19.26 2.03
CA LEU A 649 -8.04 -19.20 0.59
C LEU A 649 -7.91 -20.57 -0.08
N VAL A 650 -6.83 -21.30 0.17
CA VAL A 650 -6.61 -22.65 -0.39
C VAL A 650 -7.72 -23.60 0.06
N GLY A 651 -8.07 -23.59 1.35
CA GLY A 651 -9.17 -24.38 1.89
C GLY A 651 -10.52 -24.04 1.24
N LEU A 652 -10.81 -22.76 1.03
CA LEU A 652 -12.02 -22.30 0.36
C LEU A 652 -12.10 -22.77 -1.10
N LEU A 653 -11.01 -22.62 -1.85
CA LEU A 653 -10.94 -23.05 -3.26
C LEU A 653 -11.11 -24.57 -3.40
N ALA A 654 -10.46 -25.35 -2.53
CA ALA A 654 -10.60 -26.80 -2.49
C ALA A 654 -12.06 -27.22 -2.22
N ALA A 655 -12.68 -26.61 -1.20
CA ALA A 655 -14.04 -26.93 -0.81
C ALA A 655 -15.08 -26.52 -1.86
N ARG A 656 -14.93 -25.32 -2.46
CA ARG A 656 -15.92 -24.80 -3.41
C ARG A 656 -15.88 -25.51 -4.76
N PHE A 657 -14.69 -25.80 -5.28
CA PHE A 657 -14.52 -26.32 -6.65
C PHE A 657 -14.10 -27.79 -6.69
N GLY A 658 -14.01 -28.47 -5.54
CA GLY A 658 -13.62 -29.89 -5.47
C GLY A 658 -12.19 -30.14 -5.97
N ILE A 659 -11.30 -29.17 -5.81
CA ILE A 659 -9.90 -29.30 -6.26
C ILE A 659 -9.10 -29.99 -5.16
N GLY A 660 -8.41 -31.08 -5.51
CA GLY A 660 -7.72 -31.90 -4.54
C GLY A 660 -6.70 -32.87 -5.16
N PRO A 661 -6.21 -33.82 -4.36
CA PRO A 661 -5.55 -35.03 -4.82
C PRO A 661 -6.25 -35.68 -6.02
N GLY A 662 -5.52 -35.85 -7.13
CA GLY A 662 -6.02 -36.49 -8.34
C GLY A 662 -6.65 -35.54 -9.36
N THR A 663 -6.81 -34.26 -9.02
CA THR A 663 -7.23 -33.22 -9.97
C THR A 663 -6.09 -32.88 -10.93
N GLY A 664 -6.36 -32.93 -12.23
CA GLY A 664 -5.56 -32.25 -13.26
C GLY A 664 -6.06 -30.83 -13.46
N LEU A 665 -5.23 -29.83 -13.14
CA LEU A 665 -5.56 -28.41 -13.18
C LEU A 665 -4.81 -27.70 -14.31
N VAL A 666 -5.53 -27.23 -15.32
CA VAL A 666 -4.99 -26.32 -16.35
C VAL A 666 -5.13 -24.89 -15.87
N ALA A 667 -4.00 -24.29 -15.50
CA ALA A 667 -3.92 -22.89 -15.08
C ALA A 667 -3.54 -21.99 -16.27
N GLY A 668 -4.54 -21.61 -17.08
CA GLY A 668 -4.45 -20.54 -18.08
C GLY A 668 -4.37 -19.13 -17.46
N PHE A 669 -4.38 -19.04 -16.13
CA PHE A 669 -4.10 -17.84 -15.36
C PHE A 669 -2.97 -18.15 -14.35
N ALA A 670 -1.79 -17.59 -14.62
CA ALA A 670 -0.52 -17.98 -14.00
C ALA A 670 -0.48 -18.01 -12.45
N PRO A 671 -1.10 -17.06 -11.71
CA PRO A 671 -1.08 -17.12 -10.25
C PRO A 671 -1.74 -18.38 -9.65
N PHE A 672 -2.72 -18.97 -10.33
CA PHE A 672 -3.41 -20.18 -9.84
C PHE A 672 -2.61 -21.47 -10.07
N ALA A 673 -1.70 -21.47 -11.04
CA ALA A 673 -0.75 -22.58 -11.21
C ALA A 673 0.09 -22.77 -9.93
N LEU A 674 0.38 -21.68 -9.22
CA LEU A 674 1.19 -21.69 -8.00
C LEU A 674 0.44 -22.25 -6.79
N LEU A 675 -0.90 -22.17 -6.80
CA LEU A 675 -1.77 -22.74 -5.77
C LEU A 675 -2.06 -24.23 -5.99
N GLY A 676 -1.89 -24.74 -7.22
CA GLY A 676 -2.13 -26.15 -7.56
C GLY A 676 -1.45 -27.15 -6.60
N PRO A 677 -0.14 -27.03 -6.33
CA PRO A 677 0.53 -27.89 -5.38
C PRO A 677 -0.01 -27.80 -3.94
N ALA A 678 -0.38 -26.61 -3.47
CA ALA A 678 -1.03 -26.43 -2.16
C ALA A 678 -2.44 -27.03 -2.11
N LEU A 679 -3.13 -27.14 -3.24
CA LEU A 679 -4.42 -27.83 -3.38
C LEU A 679 -4.25 -29.36 -3.57
N GLY A 680 -3.03 -29.87 -3.69
CA GLY A 680 -2.80 -31.30 -4.00
C GLY A 680 -3.08 -31.70 -5.45
N ALA A 681 -3.30 -30.72 -6.33
CA ALA A 681 -3.61 -30.93 -7.74
C ALA A 681 -2.32 -30.96 -8.60
N THR A 682 -2.34 -31.79 -9.64
CA THR A 682 -1.32 -31.74 -10.69
C THR A 682 -1.60 -30.52 -11.55
N SER A 683 -0.67 -29.57 -11.60
CA SER A 683 -0.87 -28.30 -12.31
C SER A 683 -0.10 -28.22 -13.62
N VAL A 684 -0.70 -27.58 -14.62
CA VAL A 684 -0.06 -27.26 -15.90
C VAL A 684 -0.38 -25.84 -16.33
N THR A 685 0.64 -25.13 -16.81
CA THR A 685 0.43 -23.86 -17.55
C THR A 685 0.45 -24.17 -19.05
N PRO A 686 -0.58 -23.78 -19.82
CA PRO A 686 -0.59 -23.95 -21.27
C PRO A 686 0.60 -23.28 -21.97
N ASP A 687 0.91 -23.69 -23.20
CA ASP A 687 1.85 -22.95 -24.08
C ASP A 687 1.23 -21.60 -24.44
N MET A 688 1.51 -20.59 -23.61
CA MET A 688 0.94 -19.26 -23.73
C MET A 688 1.92 -18.17 -23.30
N ASN A 689 1.76 -16.99 -23.89
CA ASN A 689 2.35 -15.79 -23.35
C ASN A 689 1.47 -15.26 -22.21
N VAL A 690 1.94 -15.42 -20.97
CA VAL A 690 1.21 -14.98 -19.76
C VAL A 690 1.05 -13.47 -19.65
N THR A 691 1.87 -12.69 -20.38
CA THR A 691 1.72 -11.22 -20.46
C THR A 691 0.69 -10.78 -21.49
N SER A 692 0.20 -11.72 -22.31
CA SER A 692 -0.84 -11.47 -23.31
C SER A 692 -1.82 -12.65 -23.39
N PRO A 693 -2.65 -12.89 -22.35
CA PRO A 693 -3.55 -14.05 -22.29
C PRO A 693 -4.49 -14.20 -23.50
N LYS A 694 -4.83 -13.09 -24.17
CA LYS A 694 -5.60 -13.06 -25.43
C LYS A 694 -5.00 -13.87 -26.59
N THR A 695 -3.75 -14.34 -26.48
CA THR A 695 -3.11 -15.19 -27.50
C THR A 695 -3.25 -16.68 -27.20
N LEU A 696 -3.89 -17.09 -26.09
CA LEU A 696 -4.11 -18.51 -25.78
C LEU A 696 -5.03 -19.14 -26.84
N THR A 697 -4.59 -20.24 -27.44
CA THR A 697 -5.34 -20.94 -28.51
C THR A 697 -6.07 -22.17 -27.98
N ALA A 698 -7.12 -22.59 -28.69
CA ALA A 698 -7.87 -23.82 -28.38
C ALA A 698 -6.97 -25.06 -28.31
N ARG A 699 -6.00 -25.17 -29.22
CA ARG A 699 -5.07 -26.30 -29.23
C ARG A 699 -4.14 -26.29 -28.03
N ALA A 700 -3.63 -25.11 -27.63
CA ALA A 700 -2.73 -25.00 -26.49
C ALA A 700 -3.43 -25.41 -25.17
N ILE A 701 -4.68 -24.99 -24.98
CA ILE A 701 -5.45 -25.38 -23.79
C ILE A 701 -5.81 -26.87 -23.81
N ALA A 702 -6.18 -27.43 -24.97
CA ALA A 702 -6.47 -28.86 -25.10
C ALA A 702 -5.23 -29.76 -24.90
N GLN A 703 -4.06 -29.33 -25.40
CA GLN A 703 -2.80 -30.04 -25.19
C GLN A 703 -2.38 -30.04 -23.72
N ALA A 704 -2.58 -28.91 -23.02
CA ALA A 704 -2.36 -28.83 -21.59
C ALA A 704 -3.34 -29.74 -20.83
N ALA A 705 -4.63 -29.73 -21.21
CA ALA A 705 -5.64 -30.60 -20.62
C ALA A 705 -5.28 -32.08 -20.79
N GLN A 706 -4.81 -32.48 -21.96
CA GLN A 706 -4.34 -33.84 -22.22
C GLN A 706 -3.09 -34.21 -21.39
N ALA A 707 -2.18 -33.26 -21.16
CA ALA A 707 -0.91 -33.53 -20.47
C ALA A 707 -1.07 -33.85 -18.98
N VAL A 708 -2.19 -33.47 -18.36
CA VAL A 708 -2.47 -33.71 -16.94
C VAL A 708 -3.81 -34.41 -16.68
N ASP A 709 -4.45 -34.95 -17.71
CA ASP A 709 -5.81 -35.49 -17.65
C ASP A 709 -6.78 -34.55 -16.92
N ALA A 710 -6.85 -33.31 -17.41
CA ALA A 710 -7.51 -32.23 -16.69
C ALA A 710 -9.00 -32.44 -16.48
N THR A 711 -9.43 -32.24 -15.24
CA THR A 711 -10.84 -32.10 -14.86
C THR A 711 -11.21 -30.65 -14.58
N VAL A 712 -10.23 -29.80 -14.28
CA VAL A 712 -10.43 -28.38 -13.99
C VAL A 712 -9.60 -27.52 -14.94
N VAL A 713 -10.26 -26.55 -15.55
CA VAL A 713 -9.62 -25.52 -16.38
C VAL A 713 -9.92 -24.16 -15.78
N PHE A 714 -8.89 -23.31 -15.66
CA PHE A 714 -9.06 -21.91 -15.35
C PHE A 714 -8.43 -21.05 -16.44
N ALA A 715 -9.24 -20.25 -17.13
CA ALA A 715 -8.79 -19.28 -18.11
C ALA A 715 -9.47 -17.91 -17.93
N SER A 716 -8.75 -16.82 -18.21
CA SER A 716 -9.34 -15.48 -18.17
C SER A 716 -10.33 -15.25 -19.33
N PRO A 717 -11.26 -14.30 -19.19
CA PRO A 717 -12.20 -13.93 -20.27
C PRO A 717 -11.51 -13.64 -21.60
N ALA A 718 -10.41 -12.88 -21.56
CA ALA A 718 -9.60 -12.57 -22.74
C ALA A 718 -9.01 -13.81 -23.43
N ALA A 719 -8.62 -14.81 -22.65
CA ALA A 719 -8.10 -16.07 -23.17
C ALA A 719 -9.22 -16.92 -23.79
N LEU A 720 -10.39 -17.00 -23.14
CA LEU A 720 -11.53 -17.79 -23.63
C LEU A 720 -12.09 -17.27 -24.96
N MET A 721 -12.12 -15.96 -25.17
CA MET A 721 -12.49 -15.37 -26.47
C MET A 721 -11.64 -15.93 -27.62
N ASN A 722 -10.31 -15.98 -27.46
CA ASN A 722 -9.42 -16.49 -28.51
C ASN A 722 -9.40 -18.01 -28.60
N VAL A 723 -9.60 -18.72 -27.48
CA VAL A 723 -9.84 -20.17 -27.48
C VAL A 723 -11.06 -20.49 -28.33
N ARG A 724 -12.17 -19.77 -28.18
CA ARG A 724 -13.34 -19.94 -29.03
C ARG A 724 -13.05 -19.61 -30.49
N ALA A 725 -12.43 -18.46 -30.77
CA ALA A 725 -12.10 -18.05 -32.13
C ALA A 725 -11.17 -19.03 -32.88
N THR A 726 -10.44 -19.88 -32.17
CA THR A 726 -9.49 -20.84 -32.75
C THR A 726 -9.95 -22.31 -32.62
N SER A 727 -11.20 -22.56 -32.21
CA SER A 727 -11.69 -23.91 -31.92
C SER A 727 -11.81 -24.84 -33.13
N ASP A 728 -11.90 -24.27 -34.35
CA ASP A 728 -11.99 -25.06 -35.58
C ASP A 728 -10.72 -25.88 -35.85
N ALA A 729 -9.58 -25.46 -35.29
CA ALA A 729 -8.31 -26.14 -35.44
C ALA A 729 -8.14 -27.38 -34.52
N LEU A 730 -9.12 -27.68 -33.66
CA LEU A 730 -9.07 -28.81 -32.72
C LEU A 730 -9.24 -30.17 -33.43
N SER A 731 -8.29 -31.07 -33.18
CA SER A 731 -8.39 -32.48 -33.56
C SER A 731 -9.41 -33.25 -32.69
N ALA A 732 -9.82 -34.44 -33.13
CA ALA A 732 -10.75 -35.29 -32.37
C ALA A 732 -10.19 -35.67 -30.98
N ALA A 733 -8.89 -35.93 -30.88
CA ALA A 733 -8.23 -36.22 -29.61
C ALA A 733 -8.23 -35.01 -28.66
N GLU A 734 -7.94 -33.81 -29.19
CA GLU A 734 -7.99 -32.57 -28.42
C GLU A 734 -9.43 -32.24 -27.94
N ARG A 735 -10.45 -32.48 -28.77
CA ARG A 735 -11.87 -32.36 -28.34
C ARG A 735 -12.23 -33.36 -27.25
N THR A 736 -11.74 -34.60 -27.36
CA THR A 736 -11.95 -35.63 -26.34
C THR A 736 -11.31 -35.23 -25.01
N ALA A 737 -10.12 -34.64 -25.02
CA ALA A 737 -9.47 -34.15 -23.81
C ALA A 737 -10.28 -33.02 -23.14
N LEU A 738 -10.78 -32.05 -23.91
CA LEU A 738 -11.64 -30.99 -23.39
C LEU A 738 -12.99 -31.51 -22.88
N GLY A 739 -13.51 -32.60 -23.47
CA GLY A 739 -14.74 -33.25 -23.01
C GLY A 739 -14.64 -33.93 -21.63
N ARG A 740 -13.44 -34.11 -21.08
CA ARG A 740 -13.22 -34.64 -19.71
C ARG A 740 -13.24 -33.57 -18.63
N VAL A 741 -13.19 -32.29 -19.03
CA VAL A 741 -13.23 -31.18 -18.08
C VAL A 741 -14.61 -31.15 -17.44
N THR A 742 -14.66 -31.15 -16.11
CA THR A 742 -15.88 -31.12 -15.29
C THR A 742 -16.13 -29.72 -14.71
N THR A 743 -15.11 -28.88 -14.65
CA THR A 743 -15.21 -27.52 -14.11
C THR A 743 -14.38 -26.55 -14.94
N LEU A 744 -15.02 -25.52 -15.46
CA LEU A 744 -14.36 -24.36 -16.06
C LEU A 744 -14.55 -23.15 -15.16
N LEU A 745 -13.45 -22.51 -14.77
CA LEU A 745 -13.46 -21.24 -14.05
C LEU A 745 -13.08 -20.11 -15.01
N SER A 746 -13.81 -18.99 -14.95
CA SER A 746 -13.39 -17.74 -15.58
C SER A 746 -13.65 -16.55 -14.67
N ALA A 747 -12.63 -15.74 -14.41
CA ALA A 747 -12.72 -14.64 -13.45
C ALA A 747 -11.95 -13.40 -13.92
N GLY A 748 -12.24 -12.26 -13.28
CA GLY A 748 -11.53 -10.99 -13.47
C GLY A 748 -12.19 -9.98 -14.42
N ALA A 749 -13.17 -10.43 -15.23
CA ALA A 749 -14.06 -9.59 -16.02
C ALA A 749 -15.33 -10.39 -16.39
N PRO A 750 -16.47 -9.72 -16.68
CA PRO A 750 -17.68 -10.40 -17.13
C PRO A 750 -17.50 -11.01 -18.53
N LEU A 751 -18.20 -12.12 -18.79
CA LEU A 751 -18.33 -12.75 -20.09
C LEU A 751 -19.80 -12.73 -20.53
N PRO A 752 -20.10 -12.36 -21.79
CA PRO A 752 -21.46 -12.46 -22.29
C PRO A 752 -21.97 -13.90 -22.28
N VAL A 753 -23.24 -14.10 -21.91
CA VAL A 753 -23.90 -15.42 -21.89
C VAL A 753 -23.73 -16.19 -23.20
N PRO A 754 -23.90 -15.60 -24.41
CA PRO A 754 -23.69 -16.33 -25.65
C PRO A 754 -22.29 -16.93 -25.77
N LEU A 755 -21.24 -16.21 -25.33
CA LEU A 755 -19.89 -16.74 -25.36
C LEU A 755 -19.70 -17.89 -24.34
N LEU A 756 -20.36 -17.82 -23.18
CA LEU A 756 -20.33 -18.92 -22.21
C LEU A 756 -20.98 -20.18 -22.77
N GLU A 757 -22.14 -20.06 -23.42
CA GLU A 757 -22.84 -21.19 -24.09
C GLU A 757 -21.96 -21.82 -25.19
N GLU A 758 -21.27 -20.98 -25.95
CA GLU A 758 -20.34 -21.41 -26.99
C GLU A 758 -19.11 -22.14 -26.44
N ILE A 759 -18.60 -21.72 -25.27
CA ILE A 759 -17.54 -22.43 -24.56
C ILE A 759 -18.06 -23.74 -23.95
N ALA A 760 -19.30 -23.79 -23.48
CA ALA A 760 -19.94 -25.02 -22.99
C ALA A 760 -19.97 -26.12 -24.06
N GLN A 761 -20.14 -25.75 -25.34
CA GLN A 761 -20.05 -26.69 -26.46
C GLN A 761 -18.63 -27.27 -26.64
N LEU A 762 -17.58 -26.54 -26.25
CA LEU A 762 -16.19 -27.03 -26.32
C LEU A 762 -15.84 -27.95 -25.14
N MET A 763 -16.47 -27.74 -24.00
CA MET A 763 -16.28 -28.52 -22.76
C MET A 763 -17.65 -29.03 -22.25
N PRO A 764 -18.30 -29.96 -22.98
CA PRO A 764 -19.69 -30.34 -22.72
C PRO A 764 -19.94 -31.03 -21.37
N GLY A 765 -18.88 -31.53 -20.71
CA GLY A 765 -18.96 -32.11 -19.38
C GLY A 765 -18.77 -31.10 -18.24
N ALA A 766 -18.46 -29.85 -18.55
CA ALA A 766 -18.06 -28.86 -17.56
C ALA A 766 -19.24 -28.04 -17.04
N SER A 767 -19.32 -27.87 -15.72
CA SER A 767 -20.02 -26.71 -15.16
C SER A 767 -19.14 -25.48 -15.31
N ILE A 768 -19.68 -24.42 -15.91
CA ILE A 768 -18.96 -23.17 -16.16
C ILE A 768 -19.27 -22.19 -15.04
N HIS A 769 -18.23 -21.78 -14.31
CA HIS A 769 -18.31 -20.84 -13.20
C HIS A 769 -17.67 -19.50 -13.57
N THR A 770 -18.33 -18.40 -13.18
CA THR A 770 -17.80 -17.04 -13.30
C THR A 770 -17.72 -16.32 -11.96
N PRO A 771 -16.81 -16.75 -11.05
CA PRO A 771 -16.73 -16.18 -9.71
C PRO A 771 -16.27 -14.73 -9.71
N TYR A 772 -16.75 -13.97 -8.73
CA TYR A 772 -16.31 -12.61 -8.45
C TYR A 772 -15.35 -12.54 -7.27
N GLY A 773 -14.39 -11.64 -7.40
CA GLY A 773 -13.52 -11.19 -6.32
C GLY A 773 -12.44 -10.25 -6.83
N MET A 774 -11.55 -9.86 -5.94
CA MET A 774 -10.45 -8.92 -6.20
C MET A 774 -9.14 -9.41 -5.61
N THR A 775 -8.03 -8.70 -5.82
CA THR A 775 -6.72 -9.15 -5.33
C THR A 775 -6.71 -9.30 -3.80
N GLU A 776 -7.55 -8.53 -3.13
CA GLU A 776 -7.72 -8.42 -1.68
C GLU A 776 -8.37 -9.64 -1.02
N GLY A 777 -9.00 -10.54 -1.79
CA GLY A 777 -9.47 -11.84 -1.25
C GLY A 777 -9.83 -12.89 -2.30
N LEU A 778 -9.54 -12.65 -3.57
CA LEU A 778 -9.67 -13.51 -4.75
C LEU A 778 -11.06 -14.09 -5.06
N LEU A 779 -11.69 -14.84 -4.15
CA LEU A 779 -13.01 -15.45 -4.31
C LEU A 779 -13.98 -14.94 -3.24
N MET A 780 -15.02 -14.24 -3.66
CA MET A 780 -16.08 -13.69 -2.79
C MET A 780 -17.44 -14.33 -3.06
N THR A 781 -17.83 -14.39 -4.34
CA THR A 781 -19.09 -15.01 -4.78
C THR A 781 -18.81 -15.96 -5.93
N ASP A 782 -19.75 -16.86 -6.19
CA ASP A 782 -19.68 -17.79 -7.30
C ASP A 782 -21.04 -17.96 -7.96
N ILE A 783 -21.04 -18.18 -9.27
CA ILE A 783 -22.23 -18.38 -10.09
C ILE A 783 -21.89 -19.30 -11.26
N THR A 784 -22.81 -20.21 -11.60
CA THR A 784 -22.70 -21.03 -12.82
C THR A 784 -23.43 -20.40 -14.01
N LEU A 785 -23.11 -20.82 -15.23
CA LEU A 785 -23.83 -20.41 -16.44
C LEU A 785 -25.35 -20.61 -16.30
N GLU A 786 -25.78 -21.74 -15.77
CA GLU A 786 -27.21 -22.04 -15.57
C GLU A 786 -27.87 -21.03 -14.63
N GLN A 787 -27.16 -20.67 -13.55
CA GLN A 787 -27.63 -19.69 -12.58
C GLN A 787 -27.62 -18.26 -13.13
N ILE A 788 -26.70 -17.91 -14.04
CA ILE A 788 -26.71 -16.61 -14.74
C ILE A 788 -27.98 -16.49 -15.59
N VAL A 789 -28.29 -17.53 -16.38
CA VAL A 789 -29.49 -17.55 -17.23
C VAL A 789 -30.77 -17.46 -16.39
N GLU A 790 -30.81 -18.16 -15.24
CA GLU A 790 -31.91 -18.05 -14.29
C GLU A 790 -32.03 -16.63 -13.72
N ALA A 791 -30.93 -16.03 -13.26
CA ALA A 791 -30.93 -14.67 -12.72
C ALA A 791 -31.36 -13.61 -13.73
N GLU A 792 -30.92 -13.72 -14.99
CA GLU A 792 -31.37 -12.81 -16.06
C GLU A 792 -32.86 -12.95 -16.34
N ARG A 793 -33.41 -14.16 -16.28
CA ARG A 793 -34.85 -14.40 -16.46
C ARG A 793 -35.66 -13.82 -15.30
N ASP A 794 -35.21 -14.01 -14.07
CA ASP A 794 -35.90 -13.49 -12.88
C ASP A 794 -35.95 -11.96 -12.91
N ALA A 795 -34.83 -11.30 -13.22
CA ALA A 795 -34.75 -9.84 -13.35
C ALA A 795 -35.71 -9.29 -14.44
N GLN A 796 -35.88 -10.01 -15.56
CA GLN A 796 -36.85 -9.61 -16.58
C GLN A 796 -38.30 -9.68 -16.10
N VAL A 797 -38.65 -10.66 -15.26
CA VAL A 797 -40.01 -10.83 -14.73
C VAL A 797 -40.36 -9.75 -13.72
N GLU A 798 -39.39 -9.33 -12.90
CA GLU A 798 -39.59 -8.31 -11.86
C GLU A 798 -39.73 -6.87 -12.42
N GLY A 799 -39.54 -6.69 -13.74
CA GLY A 799 -39.59 -5.36 -14.38
C GLY A 799 -38.37 -4.48 -14.05
N GLU A 800 -37.48 -4.97 -13.19
CA GLU A 800 -36.18 -4.43 -12.86
C GLU A 800 -35.19 -4.89 -13.94
N GLY A 801 -35.11 -4.16 -15.06
CA GLY A 801 -34.11 -4.47 -16.08
C GLY A 801 -32.71 -4.57 -15.45
N SER A 802 -31.98 -5.66 -15.70
CA SER A 802 -30.71 -5.98 -15.03
C SER A 802 -29.84 -4.74 -14.79
N GLY A 803 -29.75 -4.29 -13.52
CA GLY A 803 -28.96 -3.11 -13.14
C GLY A 803 -27.47 -3.30 -13.40
N GLY A 804 -27.01 -4.54 -13.59
CA GLY A 804 -25.63 -4.88 -13.88
C GLY A 804 -25.41 -6.38 -14.16
N VAL A 805 -24.23 -6.88 -13.81
CA VAL A 805 -23.82 -8.29 -13.99
C VAL A 805 -24.09 -9.09 -12.70
N CYS A 806 -24.93 -10.12 -12.76
CA CYS A 806 -25.09 -11.05 -11.63
C CYS A 806 -23.82 -11.89 -11.44
N VAL A 807 -23.25 -11.86 -10.24
CA VAL A 807 -22.05 -12.63 -9.85
C VAL A 807 -22.36 -13.70 -8.80
N GLY A 808 -23.65 -13.96 -8.58
CA GLY A 808 -24.14 -15.04 -7.74
C GLY A 808 -24.09 -14.74 -6.25
N SER A 809 -24.10 -15.80 -5.46
CA SER A 809 -24.20 -15.72 -3.99
C SER A 809 -22.83 -15.76 -3.32
N PRO A 810 -22.69 -15.18 -2.13
CA PRO A 810 -21.48 -15.33 -1.30
C PRO A 810 -21.11 -16.80 -1.10
N VAL A 811 -19.82 -17.12 -1.22
CA VAL A 811 -19.34 -18.47 -0.90
C VAL A 811 -19.26 -18.68 0.61
N ALA A 812 -19.16 -19.93 1.05
CA ALA A 812 -19.12 -20.25 2.48
C ALA A 812 -18.00 -19.48 3.21
N GLY A 813 -18.35 -18.82 4.33
CA GLY A 813 -17.44 -17.99 5.10
C GLY A 813 -17.23 -16.57 4.58
N VAL A 814 -17.93 -16.16 3.52
CA VAL A 814 -17.96 -14.78 3.01
C VAL A 814 -19.28 -14.12 3.39
N GLU A 815 -19.21 -12.93 3.98
CA GLU A 815 -20.34 -12.03 4.16
C GLU A 815 -20.28 -10.89 3.14
N VAL A 816 -21.42 -10.51 2.58
CA VAL A 816 -21.58 -9.35 1.69
C VAL A 816 -22.64 -8.43 2.27
N ARG A 817 -22.31 -7.14 2.37
CA ARG A 817 -23.22 -6.06 2.75
C ARG A 817 -23.05 -4.88 1.81
N LEU A 818 -24.03 -3.98 1.80
CA LEU A 818 -24.05 -2.80 0.95
C LEU A 818 -24.12 -1.54 1.81
N SER A 819 -23.28 -0.57 1.49
CA SER A 819 -23.35 0.79 2.02
C SER A 819 -24.08 1.65 0.99
N ALA A 820 -25.36 1.95 1.25
CA ALA A 820 -26.22 2.64 0.30
C ALA A 820 -25.59 3.96 -0.20
N LEU A 821 -25.77 4.25 -1.48
CA LEU A 821 -25.35 5.51 -2.08
C LEU A 821 -26.35 6.62 -1.75
N ASP A 822 -25.85 7.81 -1.44
CA ASP A 822 -26.67 9.02 -1.35
C ASP A 822 -26.91 9.67 -2.73
N GLU A 823 -27.63 10.79 -2.75
CA GLU A 823 -27.97 11.55 -3.97
C GLU A 823 -26.74 12.05 -4.75
N LEU A 824 -25.58 12.15 -4.09
CA LEU A 824 -24.31 12.55 -4.68
C LEU A 824 -23.42 11.34 -5.02
N GLY A 825 -23.96 10.12 -4.92
CA GLY A 825 -23.24 8.89 -5.22
C GLY A 825 -22.19 8.50 -4.19
N ALA A 826 -22.18 9.11 -3.00
CA ALA A 826 -21.27 8.73 -1.93
C ALA A 826 -21.87 7.59 -1.09
N ALA A 827 -21.03 6.60 -0.76
CA ALA A 827 -21.42 5.45 0.05
C ALA A 827 -21.43 5.80 1.56
N THR A 828 -22.58 6.30 2.03
CA THR A 828 -22.76 6.83 3.39
C THR A 828 -23.80 6.05 4.20
N GLY A 829 -24.61 5.21 3.54
CA GLY A 829 -25.63 4.40 4.22
C GLY A 829 -25.05 3.34 5.15
N ALA A 830 -25.81 3.02 6.21
CA ALA A 830 -25.52 1.89 7.10
C ALA A 830 -25.42 0.58 6.32
N LEU A 831 -24.53 -0.32 6.75
CA LEU A 831 -24.31 -1.59 6.08
C LEU A 831 -25.58 -2.46 6.16
N SER A 832 -26.11 -2.85 5.01
CA SER A 832 -27.37 -3.58 4.89
C SER A 832 -27.23 -4.80 3.97
N THR A 833 -28.09 -5.79 4.17
CA THR A 833 -28.31 -6.92 3.24
C THR A 833 -29.68 -6.82 2.57
N ALA A 834 -30.38 -5.69 2.71
CA ALA A 834 -31.70 -5.50 2.12
C ALA A 834 -31.62 -5.58 0.59
N PRO A 835 -32.56 -6.30 -0.06
CA PRO A 835 -32.57 -6.42 -1.51
C PRO A 835 -32.91 -5.08 -2.18
N GLY A 836 -32.43 -4.88 -3.41
CA GLY A 836 -32.71 -3.70 -4.25
C GLY A 836 -32.00 -2.41 -3.83
N VAL A 837 -31.20 -2.42 -2.76
CA VAL A 837 -30.44 -1.23 -2.32
C VAL A 837 -29.13 -1.13 -3.11
N THR A 838 -29.02 -0.17 -4.01
CA THR A 838 -27.74 0.12 -4.69
C THR A 838 -26.77 0.79 -3.72
N GLY A 839 -25.59 0.19 -3.56
CA GLY A 839 -24.58 0.62 -2.59
C GLY A 839 -23.17 0.22 -2.97
N GLU A 840 -22.18 0.76 -2.27
CA GLU A 840 -20.82 0.21 -2.30
C GLU A 840 -20.83 -1.18 -1.63
N ILE A 841 -20.20 -2.14 -2.31
CA ILE A 841 -20.09 -3.52 -1.84
C ILE A 841 -19.02 -3.58 -0.75
N VAL A 842 -19.39 -4.13 0.40
CA VAL A 842 -18.54 -4.32 1.56
C VAL A 842 -18.55 -5.80 1.93
N VAL A 843 -17.36 -6.41 2.00
CA VAL A 843 -17.22 -7.86 2.21
C VAL A 843 -16.48 -8.16 3.49
N SER A 844 -16.75 -9.32 4.08
CA SER A 844 -15.95 -9.89 5.17
C SER A 844 -15.63 -11.35 4.87
N ALA A 845 -14.38 -11.75 5.06
CA ALA A 845 -13.95 -13.13 4.89
C ALA A 845 -12.63 -13.47 5.64
N PRO A 846 -12.43 -14.73 6.07
CA PRO A 846 -11.18 -15.17 6.70
C PRO A 846 -9.93 -15.03 5.82
N HIS A 847 -10.09 -15.06 4.50
CA HIS A 847 -9.00 -14.98 3.54
C HIS A 847 -8.83 -13.58 2.93
N LEU A 848 -9.52 -12.55 3.45
CA LEU A 848 -9.21 -11.16 3.09
C LEU A 848 -7.79 -10.80 3.51
N LYS A 849 -7.14 -9.95 2.71
CA LYS A 849 -5.83 -9.35 2.93
C LYS A 849 -5.67 -8.85 4.37
N GLN A 850 -4.42 -8.73 4.82
CA GLN A 850 -4.11 -8.09 6.08
C GLN A 850 -4.17 -6.56 6.00
N HIS A 851 -3.48 -5.97 5.02
CA HIS A 851 -3.44 -4.52 4.76
C HIS A 851 -2.85 -4.27 3.36
N TYR A 852 -2.75 -3.00 2.95
CA TYR A 852 -1.96 -2.60 1.78
C TYR A 852 -0.54 -2.16 2.19
N ASP A 853 0.50 -2.68 1.53
CA ASP A 853 1.91 -2.39 1.83
C ASP A 853 2.21 -0.90 1.63
N GLN A 854 2.63 -0.22 2.71
CA GLN A 854 2.99 1.20 2.73
C GLN A 854 1.87 2.14 2.21
N LEU A 855 0.60 1.77 2.45
CA LEU A 855 -0.58 2.51 2.02
C LEU A 855 -1.66 2.57 3.14
N TRP A 856 -1.27 2.98 4.35
CA TRP A 856 -2.15 3.08 5.52
C TRP A 856 -3.46 3.82 5.23
N LEU A 857 -3.42 4.99 4.57
CA LEU A 857 -4.65 5.72 4.19
C LEU A 857 -5.59 4.88 3.32
N THR A 858 -5.04 4.09 2.40
CA THR A 858 -5.87 3.23 1.55
C THR A 858 -6.53 2.12 2.37
N ASP A 859 -5.84 1.61 3.38
CA ASP A 859 -6.39 0.58 4.28
C ASP A 859 -7.46 1.15 5.22
N ARG A 860 -7.24 2.36 5.76
CA ARG A 860 -8.24 3.13 6.51
C ARG A 860 -9.52 3.34 5.69
N GLU A 861 -9.40 3.88 4.47
CA GLU A 861 -10.55 4.08 3.59
C GLU A 861 -11.26 2.77 3.25
N ALA A 862 -10.49 1.70 3.06
CA ALA A 862 -11.02 0.37 2.76
C ALA A 862 -11.74 -0.29 3.94
N THR A 863 -11.68 0.27 5.15
CA THR A 863 -12.32 -0.27 6.37
C THR A 863 -13.25 0.74 7.04
N ARG A 864 -13.41 1.94 6.46
CA ARG A 864 -14.21 3.04 7.01
C ARG A 864 -15.64 2.62 7.36
N GLY A 865 -16.09 2.92 8.57
CA GLY A 865 -17.47 2.65 9.00
C GLY A 865 -17.86 1.17 8.96
N THR A 866 -16.89 0.25 9.05
CA THR A 866 -17.13 -1.20 9.18
C THR A 866 -17.07 -1.63 10.64
N PRO A 867 -17.67 -2.78 11.02
CA PRO A 867 -17.68 -3.25 12.41
C PRO A 867 -16.29 -3.44 13.04
N SER A 868 -15.26 -3.71 12.25
CA SER A 868 -13.87 -3.87 12.70
C SER A 868 -13.08 -2.55 12.71
N ALA A 869 -13.71 -1.40 12.46
CA ALA A 869 -13.06 -0.09 12.47
C ALA A 869 -12.73 0.42 13.89
N ASP A 870 -13.02 -0.36 14.94
CA ASP A 870 -12.57 -0.05 16.30
C ASP A 870 -11.03 -0.19 16.37
N PRO A 871 -10.28 0.94 16.45
CA PRO A 871 -8.81 0.95 16.34
C PRO A 871 -8.11 0.21 17.49
N SER A 872 -8.87 -0.19 18.52
CA SER A 872 -8.36 -0.73 19.76
C SER A 872 -8.00 -2.22 19.70
N ALA A 873 -8.42 -2.95 18.66
CA ALA A 873 -8.22 -4.41 18.55
C ALA A 873 -6.94 -4.83 17.79
N ALA A 874 -6.33 -3.95 17.00
CA ALA A 874 -5.12 -4.26 16.22
C ALA A 874 -3.90 -3.50 16.76
N GLY A 875 -3.24 -4.01 17.81
CA GLY A 875 -1.88 -3.56 18.14
C GLY A 875 -1.49 -3.35 19.60
N ARG A 876 -2.30 -3.70 20.60
CA ARG A 876 -1.85 -3.62 22.00
C ARG A 876 -0.95 -4.81 22.37
N ARG A 877 0.36 -4.67 22.13
CA ARG A 877 1.40 -5.28 22.98
C ARG A 877 1.91 -4.19 23.93
N THR A 878 1.16 -3.90 24.98
CA THR A 878 1.61 -3.03 26.06
C THR A 878 2.54 -3.83 26.97
N GLY A 879 3.85 -3.63 26.82
CA GLY A 879 4.81 -3.89 27.89
C GLY A 879 4.63 -2.84 28.99
N THR A 880 4.36 -3.28 30.22
CA THR A 880 4.00 -2.43 31.35
C THR A 880 5.22 -2.05 32.19
N THR A 881 5.35 -0.75 32.54
CA THR A 881 5.82 -0.20 33.83
C THR A 881 5.45 1.30 33.84
N ALA A 882 4.89 1.98 34.86
CA ALA A 882 4.33 1.62 36.16
C ALA A 882 3.51 2.85 36.67
N ALA A 883 2.35 2.63 37.29
CA ALA A 883 1.79 3.42 38.39
C ALA A 883 0.56 2.67 38.98
N THR A 884 0.61 2.33 40.28
CA THR A 884 -0.41 1.60 41.09
C THR A 884 -1.23 2.65 41.90
N PRO A 885 -2.56 2.52 42.20
CA PRO A 885 -3.17 1.54 43.16
C PRO A 885 -4.69 1.24 42.96
N PRO A 886 -5.45 0.65 43.94
CA PRO A 886 -5.26 -0.56 44.74
C PRO A 886 -6.24 -1.72 44.36
N GLU A 887 -6.02 -2.88 44.97
CA GLU A 887 -6.67 -4.18 44.74
C GLU A 887 -8.19 -4.27 44.98
N VAL A 888 -8.89 -4.98 44.09
CA VAL A 888 -10.03 -5.85 44.44
C VAL A 888 -9.93 -7.14 43.63
N ALA A 889 -10.00 -8.27 44.34
CA ALA A 889 -9.81 -9.62 43.82
C ALA A 889 -11.05 -10.19 43.10
N GLY A 890 -10.79 -11.02 42.09
CA GLY A 890 -11.59 -12.23 41.81
C GLY A 890 -12.52 -12.19 40.59
N SER A 891 -12.07 -12.75 39.46
CA SER A 891 -12.56 -14.04 38.93
C SER A 891 -12.12 -14.21 37.48
N ALA A 892 -11.67 -15.41 37.15
CA ALA A 892 -11.23 -15.80 35.82
C ALA A 892 -12.43 -15.93 34.88
N SER A 893 -12.47 -15.12 33.82
CA SER A 893 -13.31 -15.38 32.65
C SER A 893 -12.42 -15.63 31.43
N SER A 894 -12.56 -16.83 30.88
CA SER A 894 -12.01 -17.28 29.61
C SER A 894 -12.39 -16.32 28.47
N GLY A 895 -11.46 -15.46 28.07
CA GLY A 895 -11.59 -14.64 26.87
C GLY A 895 -11.36 -15.49 25.62
N SER A 896 -12.44 -15.98 25.01
CA SER A 896 -12.39 -16.48 23.64
C SER A 896 -12.11 -15.29 22.72
N ALA A 897 -10.91 -15.26 22.14
CA ALA A 897 -10.60 -14.37 21.03
C ALA A 897 -11.42 -14.80 19.81
N ASP A 898 -12.63 -14.26 19.69
CA ASP A 898 -13.27 -14.14 18.38
C ASP A 898 -12.30 -13.36 17.50
N ALA A 899 -11.78 -14.02 16.47
CA ALA A 899 -11.03 -13.33 15.44
C ALA A 899 -12.01 -12.37 14.77
N ALA A 900 -11.95 -11.09 15.18
CA ALA A 900 -12.80 -10.03 14.65
C ALA A 900 -12.91 -10.17 13.13
N ALA A 901 -14.13 -10.32 12.64
CA ALA A 901 -14.42 -10.43 11.22
C ALA A 901 -13.73 -9.26 10.49
N ARG A 902 -12.84 -9.56 9.53
CA ARG A 902 -12.14 -8.53 8.75
C ARG A 902 -13.08 -8.02 7.68
N TRP A 903 -13.31 -6.72 7.62
CA TRP A 903 -14.15 -6.09 6.61
C TRP A 903 -13.33 -5.37 5.54
N HIS A 904 -13.89 -5.27 4.34
CA HIS A 904 -13.26 -4.57 3.22
C HIS A 904 -14.31 -3.93 2.30
N ARG A 905 -14.21 -2.61 2.13
CA ARG A 905 -14.91 -1.86 1.08
C ARG A 905 -14.21 -2.08 -0.26
N THR A 906 -14.95 -2.63 -1.21
CA THR A 906 -14.43 -3.10 -2.49
C THR A 906 -14.17 -1.99 -3.51
N GLY A 907 -14.82 -0.83 -3.34
CA GLY A 907 -14.96 0.20 -4.35
C GLY A 907 -15.77 -0.22 -5.59
N ASP A 908 -16.39 -1.41 -5.58
CA ASP A 908 -17.41 -1.83 -6.54
C ASP A 908 -18.79 -1.42 -6.03
N VAL A 909 -19.70 -1.08 -6.95
CA VAL A 909 -21.09 -0.71 -6.65
C VAL A 909 -22.00 -1.82 -7.15
N GLY A 910 -23.04 -2.13 -6.36
CA GLY A 910 -23.99 -3.17 -6.69
C GLY A 910 -25.21 -3.20 -5.77
N HIS A 911 -26.08 -4.17 -6.03
CA HIS A 911 -27.21 -4.51 -5.15
C HIS A 911 -27.29 -6.03 -4.91
N LEU A 912 -28.03 -6.41 -3.88
CA LEU A 912 -28.48 -7.80 -3.68
C LEU A 912 -29.90 -7.92 -4.22
N ASP A 913 -30.22 -9.01 -4.91
CA ASP A 913 -31.61 -9.29 -5.29
C ASP A 913 -32.38 -10.01 -4.17
N ALA A 914 -33.68 -10.26 -4.39
CA ALA A 914 -34.54 -10.94 -3.42
C ALA A 914 -34.08 -12.37 -3.06
N SER A 915 -33.27 -13.00 -3.92
CA SER A 915 -32.65 -14.31 -3.68
C SER A 915 -31.28 -14.21 -3.00
N GLY A 916 -30.82 -13.00 -2.68
CA GLY A 916 -29.51 -12.74 -2.07
C GLY A 916 -28.34 -12.90 -3.05
N ARG A 917 -28.59 -12.88 -4.37
CA ARG A 917 -27.52 -12.85 -5.39
C ARG A 917 -27.00 -11.43 -5.55
N LEU A 918 -25.69 -11.29 -5.70
CA LEU A 918 -25.02 -10.01 -5.87
C LEU A 918 -24.98 -9.61 -7.35
N TRP A 919 -25.35 -8.38 -7.63
CA TRP A 919 -25.30 -7.75 -8.95
C TRP A 919 -24.30 -6.61 -8.95
N ILE A 920 -23.29 -6.67 -9.83
CA ILE A 920 -22.26 -5.63 -9.98
C ILE A 920 -22.70 -4.60 -11.03
N GLU A 921 -22.86 -3.36 -10.61
CA GLU A 921 -23.34 -2.25 -11.44
C GLU A 921 -22.24 -1.26 -11.86
N GLY A 922 -21.03 -1.40 -11.31
CA GLY A 922 -19.89 -0.59 -11.72
C GLY A 922 -18.90 -0.36 -10.59
N ARG A 923 -18.15 0.74 -10.71
CA ARG A 923 -17.15 1.20 -9.74
C ARG A 923 -17.63 2.49 -9.11
N LEU A 924 -17.38 2.67 -7.82
CA LEU A 924 -17.81 3.86 -7.08
C LEU A 924 -17.37 5.19 -7.73
N PRO A 925 -16.11 5.34 -8.21
CA PRO A 925 -15.69 6.57 -8.91
C PRO A 925 -16.35 6.81 -10.27
N HIS A 926 -17.10 5.84 -10.81
CA HIS A 926 -17.76 5.91 -12.11
C HIS A 926 -19.28 6.12 -11.99
N VAL A 927 -19.81 6.26 -10.77
CA VAL A 927 -21.23 6.61 -10.57
C VAL A 927 -21.46 8.00 -11.17
N ILE A 928 -22.51 8.10 -12.00
CA ILE A 928 -22.91 9.35 -12.64
C ILE A 928 -24.01 9.98 -11.79
N THR A 929 -23.87 11.26 -11.47
CA THR A 929 -24.78 11.98 -10.58
C THR A 929 -25.56 13.01 -11.37
N THR A 930 -26.80 12.68 -11.74
CA THR A 930 -27.66 13.52 -12.55
C THR A 930 -28.67 14.28 -11.68
N ALA A 931 -29.37 15.27 -12.25
CA ALA A 931 -30.45 15.96 -11.55
C ALA A 931 -31.65 15.05 -11.24
N ALA A 932 -31.76 13.89 -11.91
CA ALA A 932 -32.79 12.88 -11.65
C ALA A 932 -32.36 11.82 -10.62
N GLY A 933 -31.12 11.91 -10.11
CA GLY A 933 -30.52 10.95 -9.20
C GLY A 933 -29.28 10.28 -9.75
N ILE A 934 -28.81 9.26 -9.02
CA ILE A 934 -27.62 8.50 -9.37
C ILE A 934 -27.90 7.52 -10.52
N LEU A 935 -26.89 7.29 -11.35
CA LEU A 935 -26.90 6.32 -12.43
C LEU A 935 -25.61 5.50 -12.38
N THR A 936 -25.76 4.18 -12.30
CA THR A 936 -24.67 3.24 -12.46
C THR A 936 -24.50 2.87 -13.94
N PRO A 937 -23.27 2.82 -14.47
CA PRO A 937 -23.06 2.76 -15.91
C PRO A 937 -23.30 1.38 -16.55
N VAL A 938 -23.12 0.28 -15.81
CA VAL A 938 -23.05 -1.08 -16.41
C VAL A 938 -24.39 -1.54 -16.99
N GLY A 939 -25.51 -1.36 -16.29
CA GLY A 939 -26.82 -1.76 -16.79
C GLY A 939 -27.19 -1.11 -18.14
N PRO A 940 -27.12 0.23 -18.27
CA PRO A 940 -27.30 0.93 -19.55
C PRO A 940 -26.34 0.47 -20.66
N GLU A 941 -25.07 0.22 -20.33
CA GLU A 941 -24.06 -0.27 -21.28
C GLU A 941 -24.45 -1.65 -21.83
N GLN A 942 -24.77 -2.61 -20.97
CA GLN A 942 -25.17 -3.96 -21.39
C GLN A 942 -26.42 -3.95 -22.26
N ARG A 943 -27.39 -3.07 -21.95
CA ARG A 943 -28.59 -2.90 -22.80
C ARG A 943 -28.25 -2.32 -24.17
N ALA A 944 -27.33 -1.35 -24.24
CA ALA A 944 -26.89 -0.80 -25.51
C ALA A 944 -26.08 -1.81 -26.35
N GLU A 945 -25.29 -2.67 -25.71
CA GLU A 945 -24.49 -3.72 -26.35
C GLU A 945 -25.33 -4.87 -26.92
N ARG A 946 -26.62 -4.96 -26.60
CA ARG A 946 -27.56 -5.87 -27.27
C ARG A 946 -27.96 -5.43 -28.69
N LEU A 947 -27.61 -4.21 -29.09
CA LEU A 947 -27.89 -3.71 -30.44
C LEU A 947 -26.85 -4.25 -31.43
N ASP A 948 -27.28 -4.85 -32.54
CA ASP A 948 -26.41 -5.39 -33.61
C ASP A 948 -25.32 -4.43 -34.12
N ARG A 949 -25.56 -3.12 -34.01
CA ARG A 949 -24.61 -2.08 -34.46
C ARG A 949 -23.55 -1.75 -33.42
N VAL A 950 -23.74 -2.10 -32.14
CA VAL A 950 -22.90 -1.67 -31.02
C VAL A 950 -22.09 -2.86 -30.53
N ARG A 951 -20.77 -2.80 -30.70
CA ARG A 951 -19.84 -3.81 -30.21
C ARG A 951 -19.56 -3.65 -28.71
N ARG A 952 -19.42 -2.40 -28.27
CA ARG A 952 -19.17 -2.00 -26.87
C ARG A 952 -19.76 -0.63 -26.60
N ALA A 953 -20.17 -0.37 -25.36
CA ALA A 953 -20.63 0.94 -24.93
C ALA A 953 -19.97 1.38 -23.63
N ALA A 954 -19.81 2.69 -23.46
CA ALA A 954 -19.39 3.33 -22.22
C ALA A 954 -20.28 4.53 -21.93
N PHE A 955 -20.88 4.57 -20.75
CA PHE A 955 -21.71 5.69 -20.30
C PHE A 955 -20.90 6.55 -19.34
N VAL A 956 -20.86 7.86 -19.59
CA VAL A 956 -20.06 8.82 -18.83
C VAL A 956 -20.87 10.07 -18.50
N GLY A 957 -20.64 10.63 -17.31
CA GLY A 957 -21.20 11.91 -16.89
C GLY A 957 -20.30 13.07 -17.34
N ILE A 958 -20.92 14.13 -17.86
CA ILE A 958 -20.25 15.40 -18.16
C ILE A 958 -20.90 16.55 -17.38
N GLY A 959 -20.10 17.56 -17.03
CA GLY A 959 -20.56 18.69 -16.22
C GLY A 959 -20.43 18.47 -14.71
N PRO A 960 -20.98 19.38 -13.90
CA PRO A 960 -20.86 19.34 -12.44
C PRO A 960 -21.58 18.14 -11.80
N VAL A 961 -20.99 17.58 -10.74
CA VAL A 961 -21.60 16.51 -9.91
C VAL A 961 -23.00 16.94 -9.43
N GLY A 962 -23.94 16.00 -9.39
CA GLY A 962 -25.35 16.22 -9.05
C GLY A 962 -26.20 16.80 -10.19
N THR A 963 -25.57 17.28 -11.27
CA THR A 963 -26.28 17.83 -12.45
C THR A 963 -25.70 17.31 -13.77
N GLN A 964 -24.93 16.22 -13.70
CA GLN A 964 -24.22 15.69 -14.84
C GLN A 964 -25.20 15.27 -15.94
N GLN A 965 -24.81 15.55 -17.17
CA GLN A 965 -25.51 15.05 -18.37
C GLN A 965 -24.85 13.74 -18.80
N VAL A 966 -25.64 12.79 -19.29
CA VAL A 966 -25.14 11.47 -19.68
C VAL A 966 -24.78 11.44 -21.17
N VAL A 967 -23.56 10.99 -21.47
CA VAL A 967 -23.07 10.76 -22.83
C VAL A 967 -22.78 9.28 -23.01
N ALA A 968 -23.26 8.69 -24.11
CA ALA A 968 -22.86 7.34 -24.50
C ALA A 968 -21.72 7.41 -25.53
N VAL A 969 -20.64 6.68 -25.26
CA VAL A 969 -19.55 6.49 -26.21
C VAL A 969 -19.60 5.04 -26.67
N VAL A 970 -19.85 4.83 -27.96
CA VAL A 970 -20.07 3.50 -28.53
C VAL A 970 -18.99 3.14 -29.54
N GLU A 971 -18.63 1.86 -29.54
CA GLU A 971 -17.85 1.25 -30.59
C GLU A 971 -18.78 0.49 -31.54
N GLU A 972 -18.70 0.74 -32.84
CA GLU A 972 -19.56 0.05 -33.82
C GLU A 972 -19.01 -1.33 -34.20
N GLU A 973 -19.91 -2.29 -34.47
CA GLU A 973 -19.55 -3.61 -34.99
C GLU A 973 -18.93 -3.49 -36.39
N ASN A 974 -17.71 -3.98 -36.56
CA ASN A 974 -16.86 -3.62 -37.70
C ASN A 974 -16.90 -4.71 -38.78
N ARG A 975 -17.90 -4.64 -39.68
CA ARG A 975 -18.01 -5.52 -40.87
C ARG A 975 -16.98 -5.17 -41.96
N GLY A 976 -15.68 -5.24 -41.65
CA GLY A 976 -14.60 -5.23 -42.65
C GLY A 976 -14.22 -3.88 -43.27
N ARG A 977 -14.44 -2.72 -42.62
CA ARG A 977 -14.00 -1.40 -43.11
C ARG A 977 -12.89 -0.81 -42.23
N ARG A 978 -12.03 0.05 -42.82
CA ARG A 978 -11.00 0.85 -42.10
C ARG A 978 -11.62 1.57 -40.89
N ALA A 979 -10.85 1.70 -39.81
CA ALA A 979 -11.23 2.43 -38.60
C ALA A 979 -11.83 3.81 -38.94
N ARG A 980 -13.05 4.06 -38.45
CA ARG A 980 -13.77 5.32 -38.70
C ARG A 980 -13.30 6.40 -37.72
N PRO A 981 -13.19 7.67 -38.15
CA PRO A 981 -12.87 8.77 -37.25
C PRO A 981 -13.96 8.98 -36.19
N VAL A 982 -13.57 9.59 -35.08
CA VAL A 982 -14.49 9.99 -34.01
C VAL A 982 -15.56 10.93 -34.56
N ARG A 983 -16.83 10.61 -34.28
CA ARG A 983 -17.98 11.36 -34.80
C ARG A 983 -19.18 11.24 -33.87
N LEU A 984 -20.17 12.12 -34.08
CA LEU A 984 -21.51 11.90 -33.54
C LEU A 984 -22.19 10.74 -34.28
N ALA A 985 -22.97 9.96 -33.55
CA ALA A 985 -23.82 8.93 -34.12
C ALA A 985 -24.85 9.55 -35.09
N ASP A 986 -25.24 8.79 -36.11
CA ASP A 986 -26.42 9.16 -36.91
C ASP A 986 -27.70 9.11 -36.07
N ALA A 987 -28.74 9.77 -36.57
CA ALA A 987 -30.01 9.91 -35.84
C ALA A 987 -30.63 8.56 -35.43
N GLN A 988 -30.48 7.54 -36.29
CA GLN A 988 -31.01 6.21 -36.02
C GLN A 988 -30.26 5.53 -34.87
N LEU A 989 -28.93 5.46 -34.94
CA LEU A 989 -28.11 4.87 -33.88
C LEU A 989 -28.31 5.60 -32.55
N ALA A 990 -28.36 6.93 -32.58
CA ALA A 990 -28.60 7.72 -31.37
C ALA A 990 -29.98 7.43 -30.76
N ALA A 991 -31.03 7.29 -31.57
CA ALA A 991 -32.37 6.94 -31.10
C ALA A 991 -32.44 5.51 -30.55
N ASP A 992 -31.77 4.55 -31.19
CA ASP A 992 -31.76 3.16 -30.75
C ASP A 992 -30.98 2.97 -29.44
N VAL A 993 -29.82 3.63 -29.28
CA VAL A 993 -29.04 3.61 -28.02
C VAL A 993 -29.84 4.24 -26.88
N ARG A 994 -30.52 5.37 -27.11
CA ARG A 994 -31.41 5.99 -26.10
C ARG A 994 -32.54 5.04 -25.70
N ARG A 995 -33.24 4.46 -26.67
CA ARG A 995 -34.36 3.55 -26.42
C ARG A 995 -33.91 2.29 -25.66
N ALA A 996 -32.79 1.69 -26.08
CA ALA A 996 -32.28 0.46 -25.48
C ALA A 996 -31.78 0.68 -24.05
N SER A 997 -31.01 1.76 -23.83
CA SER A 997 -30.44 2.06 -22.51
C SER A 997 -31.49 2.49 -21.48
N GLY A 998 -32.58 3.14 -21.90
CA GLY A 998 -33.58 3.69 -20.99
C GLY A 998 -33.07 4.92 -20.21
N VAL A 999 -31.98 5.53 -20.64
CA VAL A 999 -31.36 6.69 -20.01
C VAL A 999 -31.54 7.92 -20.91
N ASP A 1000 -31.73 9.10 -20.30
CA ASP A 1000 -31.72 10.36 -21.02
C ASP A 1000 -30.28 10.74 -21.42
N ILE A 1001 -29.93 10.46 -22.68
CA ILE A 1001 -28.58 10.66 -23.23
C ILE A 1001 -28.56 11.92 -24.11
N VAL A 1002 -27.71 12.87 -23.75
CA VAL A 1002 -27.57 14.13 -24.51
C VAL A 1002 -26.83 13.95 -25.84
N ALA A 1003 -25.87 13.02 -25.90
CA ALA A 1003 -25.11 12.73 -27.12
C ALA A 1003 -24.64 11.27 -27.18
N VAL A 1004 -24.55 10.74 -28.40
CA VAL A 1004 -23.92 9.45 -28.68
C VAL A 1004 -22.70 9.69 -29.57
N LEU A 1005 -21.51 9.43 -29.03
CA LEU A 1005 -20.23 9.53 -29.73
C LEU A 1005 -19.82 8.15 -30.22
N VAL A 1006 -19.35 8.05 -31.47
CA VAL A 1006 -18.84 6.81 -32.03
C VAL A 1006 -17.33 6.88 -32.15
N VAL A 1007 -16.65 5.90 -31.56
CA VAL A 1007 -15.18 5.74 -31.60
C VAL A 1007 -14.80 4.47 -32.35
N ALA A 1008 -13.53 4.38 -32.76
CA ALA A 1008 -12.99 3.18 -33.38
C ALA A 1008 -12.69 2.09 -32.36
N GLU A 1009 -12.24 2.46 -31.17
CA GLU A 1009 -11.90 1.56 -30.06
C GLU A 1009 -12.10 2.34 -28.75
N LEU A 1010 -12.71 1.70 -27.75
CA LEU A 1010 -12.80 2.26 -26.40
C LEU A 1010 -11.49 2.06 -25.64
N PRO A 1011 -11.05 3.04 -24.83
CA PRO A 1011 -9.84 2.89 -24.02
C PRO A 1011 -10.10 1.85 -22.94
N THR A 1012 -9.39 0.73 -23.01
CA THR A 1012 -9.49 -0.36 -22.02
C THR A 1012 -8.14 -0.74 -21.44
N ASP A 1013 -8.16 -1.49 -20.33
CA ASP A 1013 -6.94 -2.05 -19.75
C ASP A 1013 -6.18 -2.96 -20.72
N ILE A 1014 -4.86 -2.79 -20.77
CA ILE A 1014 -3.97 -3.52 -21.70
C ILE A 1014 -4.05 -5.05 -21.52
N ARG A 1015 -4.39 -5.51 -20.31
CA ARG A 1015 -4.27 -6.91 -19.90
C ARG A 1015 -5.47 -7.76 -20.29
N HIS A 1016 -6.69 -7.28 -20.04
CA HIS A 1016 -7.92 -8.01 -20.31
C HIS A 1016 -8.74 -7.40 -21.45
N ASN A 1017 -8.38 -6.18 -21.91
CA ASN A 1017 -9.14 -5.43 -22.90
C ASN A 1017 -10.62 -5.31 -22.50
N SER A 1018 -10.87 -4.98 -21.23
CA SER A 1018 -12.21 -5.07 -20.62
C SER A 1018 -12.57 -3.89 -19.71
N LYS A 1019 -11.62 -3.32 -18.97
CA LYS A 1019 -11.89 -2.24 -17.99
C LYS A 1019 -11.71 -0.88 -18.64
N ILE A 1020 -12.78 -0.10 -18.71
CA ILE A 1020 -12.81 1.25 -19.29
C ILE A 1020 -12.53 2.31 -18.22
N ASP A 1021 -11.60 3.23 -18.49
CA ASP A 1021 -11.39 4.44 -17.67
C ASP A 1021 -12.45 5.50 -18.02
N ARG A 1022 -13.58 5.44 -17.30
CA ARG A 1022 -14.75 6.29 -17.56
C ARG A 1022 -14.53 7.75 -17.17
N ILE A 1023 -13.61 8.02 -16.23
CA ILE A 1023 -13.29 9.39 -15.80
C ILE A 1023 -12.53 10.11 -16.92
N ALA A 1024 -11.47 9.48 -17.44
CA ALA A 1024 -10.73 10.03 -18.57
C ALA A 1024 -11.63 10.18 -19.80
N LEU A 1025 -12.47 9.17 -20.07
CA LEU A 1025 -13.40 9.18 -21.19
C LEU A 1025 -14.47 10.28 -21.06
N GLY A 1026 -14.99 10.54 -19.85
CA GLY A 1026 -15.91 11.64 -19.57
C GLY A 1026 -15.29 13.00 -19.80
N THR A 1027 -14.03 13.19 -19.35
CA THR A 1027 -13.26 14.42 -19.59
C THR A 1027 -13.04 14.66 -21.08
N TRP A 1028 -12.66 13.61 -21.82
CA TRP A 1028 -12.51 13.65 -23.27
C TRP A 1028 -13.84 13.98 -23.97
N ALA A 1029 -14.93 13.31 -23.59
CA ALA A 1029 -16.25 13.53 -24.19
C ALA A 1029 -16.74 14.96 -23.98
N ALA A 1030 -16.54 15.52 -22.77
CA ALA A 1030 -16.83 16.91 -22.48
C ALA A 1030 -16.03 17.86 -23.38
N GLY A 1031 -14.73 17.60 -23.58
CA GLY A 1031 -13.87 18.39 -24.47
C GLY A 1031 -14.33 18.34 -25.93
N VAL A 1032 -14.69 17.16 -26.44
CA VAL A 1032 -15.20 16.99 -27.81
C VAL A 1032 -16.52 17.74 -28.00
N LEU A 1033 -17.45 17.64 -27.05
CA LEU A 1033 -18.76 18.30 -27.12
C LEU A 1033 -18.68 19.82 -26.93
N ALA A 1034 -17.64 20.31 -26.24
CA ALA A 1034 -17.32 21.73 -26.14
C ALA A 1034 -16.64 22.31 -27.41
N GLY A 1035 -16.50 21.52 -28.49
CA GLY A 1035 -15.89 21.96 -29.75
C GLY A 1035 -14.39 21.71 -29.87
N GLY A 1036 -13.80 20.96 -28.95
CA GLY A 1036 -12.42 20.51 -29.01
C GLY A 1036 -12.14 19.51 -30.16
N PRO A 1037 -10.87 19.12 -30.36
CA PRO A 1037 -10.49 18.20 -31.41
C PRO A 1037 -11.12 16.82 -31.23
N ARG A 1038 -11.63 16.23 -32.32
CA ARG A 1038 -12.18 14.86 -32.36
C ARG A 1038 -11.07 13.81 -32.47
N SER A 1039 -10.11 13.85 -31.54
CA SER A 1039 -9.07 12.83 -31.43
C SER A 1039 -9.64 11.54 -30.85
N ALA A 1040 -8.94 10.43 -31.08
CA ALA A 1040 -9.20 9.21 -30.32
C ALA A 1040 -9.09 9.49 -28.80
N PRO A 1041 -9.92 8.82 -27.97
CA PRO A 1041 -9.91 8.96 -26.53
C PRO A 1041 -8.63 8.41 -25.88
#